data_AF-A0A957C1P4-F1
#
_entry.id   AF-A0A957C1P4-F1
#
_cell.length_a   1.000
_cell.length_b   1.000
_cell.length_c   1.000
_cell.angle_alpha   90.00
_cell.angle_beta   90.00
_cell.angle_gamma   90.00
#
_symmetry.space_group_name_H-M   'P 1'
#
loop_
_entity.id
_entity.type
_entity.pdbx_description
1 polymer ?
#
loop_
_entity_poly.entity_id
_entity_poly.type
_entity_poly.pdbx_seq_one_letter_code
_entity_poly.pdbx_strand_id
1 'polypeptide(L)'
;VQLAQSILDYIRNIRADIYGTQEQRVQDLAAISSLSLEPELLGLILQLDDETWDTMEDETINVLARVMREEIREGEEDNQLRRLAAQVNPDFNSRQRDLIAAIVADLIRPNTFANDDLTAETQAARVAEVEPAEINYASGELIVSQGQVVTDLIYEALVNLNLLNPEENRPQEVLRALVASTLVLILGGVYLLRFSETLLRREPGKLFLIAALFLAMLALGRFLESSTDNSQNIILFPAAALALLYVSTAGMHPAIIGTLGLAFLTGLMSGDDLQVTILVAVGGIVGALTLRRAERLNSYFVSGLFIGLSNLFVLLIFNIVATSALISGTELPFALLETFVSGAVLVPATAVAIMYVVTALFNLPTALKLLDLSQSNKALLQRLQREAPGTYQHSLEVANLAERAASAIGGDAQLTHVAGLYHDIGKMLNPLYFTENQQYAGNPHDSLNDPYRSADIIISHVTEGDEMARQYRLPNRIRDFIREHHGTTQVFVFYQRALNQASGDTDSIDIADFTYPGPRPRSKETAILMLSDSCEAAVRSANPQSKGEIAEVVDRIINGKRDSGQLDESGLTLQDLYTIRESFVEFLQGMFHPRINYRDAVGNKAEPAPPTPSSTPAAPATASAIPTATNEQSAVVSTGTSEVPAAAANKTRQVPSIDEDDDDPLTEVPRLPRLDERRNTVRDEAEIAAVESEEESEES
;
A
#
# COMPACT_ATOMS: atom_id res chain seq x y z
N VAL A 1 -16.52 -57.31 73.79
CA VAL A 1 -16.15 -57.26 75.23
C VAL A 1 -17.40 -57.14 76.13
N GLN A 2 -18.04 -55.97 76.30
CA GLN A 2 -19.20 -55.81 77.21
C GLN A 2 -20.35 -56.82 76.97
N LEU A 3 -20.68 -57.09 75.71
CA LEU A 3 -21.65 -58.13 75.34
C LEU A 3 -21.21 -59.53 75.81
N ALA A 4 -19.93 -59.87 75.66
CA ALA A 4 -19.38 -61.16 76.09
C ALA A 4 -19.46 -61.32 77.61
N GLN A 5 -19.12 -60.28 78.37
CA GLN A 5 -19.26 -60.27 79.83
C GLN A 5 -20.72 -60.50 80.24
N SER A 6 -21.66 -59.80 79.60
CA SER A 6 -23.10 -59.96 79.86
C SER A 6 -23.61 -61.38 79.58
N ILE A 7 -23.06 -62.05 78.56
CA ILE A 7 -23.37 -63.44 78.21
C ILE A 7 -22.77 -64.42 79.23
N LEU A 8 -21.51 -64.21 79.62
CA LEU A 8 -20.81 -65.08 80.56
C LEU A 8 -21.41 -64.98 81.97
N ASP A 9 -21.78 -63.78 82.42
CA ASP A 9 -22.56 -63.57 83.65
C ASP A 9 -23.93 -64.27 83.58
N TYR A 10 -24.62 -64.26 82.44
CA TYR A 10 -25.88 -64.99 82.27
C TYR A 10 -25.67 -66.51 82.36
N ILE A 11 -24.59 -67.04 81.78
CA ILE A 11 -24.20 -68.46 81.91
C ILE A 11 -23.85 -68.81 83.37
N ARG A 12 -23.09 -67.96 84.08
CA ARG A 12 -22.80 -68.11 85.51
C ARG A 12 -24.08 -68.19 86.35
N ASN A 13 -25.08 -67.35 86.06
CA ASN A 13 -26.38 -67.42 86.74
C ASN A 13 -27.13 -68.74 86.47
N ILE A 14 -27.12 -69.26 85.24
CA ILE A 14 -27.75 -70.57 84.93
C ILE A 14 -27.02 -71.73 85.61
N ARG A 15 -25.68 -71.70 85.68
CA ARG A 15 -24.89 -72.68 86.45
C ARG A 15 -25.28 -72.70 87.93
N ALA A 16 -25.55 -71.52 88.51
CA ALA A 16 -25.88 -71.34 89.92
C ALA A 16 -27.34 -71.65 90.30
N ASP A 17 -28.28 -71.82 89.35
CA ASP A 17 -29.69 -72.09 89.67
C ASP A 17 -29.93 -73.51 90.20
N ILE A 18 -29.81 -73.69 91.51
CA ILE A 18 -30.07 -74.95 92.22
C ILE A 18 -31.51 -75.50 92.11
N TYR A 19 -32.45 -74.77 91.50
CA TYR A 19 -33.85 -75.20 91.35
C TYR A 19 -34.20 -75.68 89.92
N GLY A 20 -33.52 -75.19 88.89
CA GLY A 20 -33.71 -75.62 87.50
C GLY A 20 -33.23 -77.04 87.21
N THR A 21 -34.01 -77.79 86.42
CA THR A 21 -33.62 -79.12 85.95
C THR A 21 -32.48 -79.03 84.92
N GLN A 22 -31.71 -80.11 84.72
CA GLN A 22 -30.64 -80.14 83.73
C GLN A 22 -31.15 -79.83 82.31
N GLU A 23 -32.35 -80.30 81.96
CA GLU A 23 -33.01 -80.03 80.67
C GLU A 23 -33.38 -78.54 80.53
N GLN A 24 -33.94 -77.92 81.58
CA GLN A 24 -34.24 -76.49 81.60
C GLN A 24 -32.97 -75.64 81.45
N ARG A 25 -31.91 -75.94 82.22
CA ARG A 25 -30.64 -75.19 82.13
C ARG A 25 -29.99 -75.28 80.75
N VAL A 26 -30.06 -76.42 80.07
CA VAL A 26 -29.58 -76.55 78.68
C VAL A 26 -30.44 -75.72 77.72
N GLN A 27 -31.75 -75.68 77.92
CA GLN A 27 -32.66 -74.83 77.14
C GLN A 27 -32.38 -73.33 77.37
N ASP A 28 -32.09 -72.91 78.60
CA ASP A 28 -31.81 -71.52 78.96
C ASP A 28 -30.46 -71.04 78.41
N LEU A 29 -29.47 -71.94 78.30
CA LEU A 29 -28.20 -71.67 77.60
C LEU A 29 -28.41 -71.62 76.07
N ALA A 30 -29.24 -72.51 75.51
CA ALA A 30 -29.58 -72.51 74.08
C ALA A 30 -30.43 -71.29 73.66
N ALA A 31 -31.03 -70.57 74.62
CA ALA A 31 -31.77 -69.32 74.37
C ALA A 31 -30.87 -68.09 74.16
N ILE A 32 -29.55 -68.21 74.33
CA ILE A 32 -28.58 -67.12 74.11
C ILE A 32 -28.43 -66.89 72.60
N SER A 33 -29.28 -66.03 72.02
CA SER A 33 -29.36 -65.78 70.57
C SER A 33 -28.11 -65.18 69.91
N SER A 34 -27.06 -64.92 70.69
CA SER A 34 -25.75 -64.44 70.25
C SER A 34 -24.66 -65.51 70.29
N LEU A 35 -25.01 -66.78 70.55
CA LEU A 35 -24.13 -67.95 70.53
C LEU A 35 -24.81 -69.11 69.78
N SER A 36 -24.04 -69.92 69.07
CA SER A 36 -24.48 -71.07 68.27
C SER A 36 -23.74 -72.35 68.71
N LEU A 37 -23.71 -72.61 70.01
CA LEU A 37 -22.99 -73.77 70.59
C LEU A 37 -23.68 -75.11 70.31
N GLU A 38 -22.89 -76.13 70.01
CA GLU A 38 -23.41 -77.50 69.87
C GLU A 38 -23.95 -78.06 71.21
N PRO A 39 -24.97 -78.94 71.21
CA PRO A 39 -25.55 -79.50 72.43
C PRO A 39 -24.55 -80.21 73.36
N GLU A 40 -23.48 -80.80 72.82
CA GLU A 40 -22.41 -81.42 73.62
C GLU A 40 -21.60 -80.38 74.41
N LEU A 41 -21.40 -79.18 73.86
CA LEU A 41 -20.73 -78.06 74.52
C LEU A 41 -21.64 -77.42 75.59
N LEU A 42 -22.95 -77.33 75.35
CA LEU A 42 -23.91 -76.92 76.39
C LEU A 42 -23.91 -77.89 77.59
N GLY A 43 -23.78 -79.19 77.33
CA GLY A 43 -23.60 -80.20 78.38
C GLY A 43 -22.29 -80.04 79.17
N LEU A 44 -21.22 -79.57 78.52
CA LEU A 44 -19.92 -79.30 79.17
C LEU A 44 -19.99 -78.10 80.12
N ILE A 45 -20.65 -76.99 79.71
CA ILE A 45 -20.83 -75.78 80.54
C ILE A 45 -21.42 -76.13 81.92
N LEU A 46 -22.30 -77.12 82.01
CA LEU A 46 -22.96 -77.54 83.24
C LEU A 46 -22.21 -78.62 84.03
N GLN A 47 -21.07 -79.13 83.53
CA GLN A 47 -20.26 -80.19 84.17
C GLN A 47 -18.92 -79.68 84.73
N LEU A 48 -18.43 -78.52 84.28
CA LEU A 48 -17.23 -77.88 84.81
C LEU A 48 -17.50 -77.35 86.23
N ASP A 49 -16.55 -77.51 87.15
CA ASP A 49 -16.53 -76.81 88.44
C ASP A 49 -16.39 -75.28 88.29
N ASP A 50 -16.59 -74.52 89.36
CA ASP A 50 -16.63 -73.06 89.31
C ASP A 50 -15.24 -72.41 89.16
N GLU A 51 -14.18 -73.00 89.75
CA GLU A 51 -12.80 -72.52 89.59
C GLU A 51 -12.32 -72.67 88.13
N THR A 52 -12.69 -73.77 87.50
CA THR A 52 -12.47 -74.00 86.07
C THR A 52 -13.36 -73.11 85.19
N TRP A 53 -14.56 -72.75 85.63
CA TRP A 53 -15.41 -71.81 84.86
C TRP A 53 -14.86 -70.39 84.88
N ASP A 54 -14.54 -69.84 86.06
CA ASP A 54 -14.07 -68.46 86.19
C ASP A 54 -12.75 -68.24 85.40
N THR A 55 -11.86 -69.23 85.37
CA THR A 55 -10.64 -69.19 84.55
C THR A 55 -10.91 -69.28 83.04
N MET A 56 -11.94 -70.02 82.60
CA MET A 56 -12.39 -70.04 81.19
C MET A 56 -13.10 -68.74 80.78
N GLU A 57 -13.80 -68.09 81.70
CA GLU A 57 -14.46 -66.80 81.48
C GLU A 57 -13.44 -65.68 81.22
N ASP A 58 -12.42 -65.59 82.07
CA ASP A 58 -11.30 -64.66 81.89
C ASP A 58 -10.57 -64.90 80.56
N GLU A 59 -10.27 -66.16 80.20
CA GLU A 59 -9.61 -66.46 78.92
C GLU A 59 -10.50 -66.14 77.71
N THR A 60 -11.81 -66.39 77.80
CA THR A 60 -12.78 -66.01 76.74
C THR A 60 -12.75 -64.51 76.48
N ILE A 61 -12.75 -63.70 77.56
CA ILE A 61 -12.64 -62.23 77.45
C ILE A 61 -11.28 -61.82 76.89
N ASN A 62 -10.19 -62.43 77.36
CA ASN A 62 -8.83 -62.12 76.92
C ASN A 62 -8.56 -62.48 75.45
N VAL A 63 -9.08 -63.59 74.95
CA VAL A 63 -8.96 -64.01 73.54
C VAL A 63 -9.83 -63.11 72.64
N LEU A 64 -11.09 -62.84 73.00
CA LEU A 64 -11.93 -61.90 72.24
C LEU A 64 -11.30 -60.50 72.18
N ALA A 65 -10.76 -60.01 73.30
CA ALA A 65 -10.05 -58.74 73.35
C ALA A 65 -8.68 -58.77 72.64
N ARG A 66 -8.16 -59.93 72.25
CA ARG A 66 -6.94 -60.07 71.43
C ARG A 66 -7.30 -60.00 69.94
N VAL A 67 -8.26 -60.82 69.50
CA VAL A 67 -8.74 -60.87 68.11
C VAL A 67 -9.31 -59.52 67.66
N MET A 68 -10.17 -58.89 68.46
CA MET A 68 -10.79 -57.59 68.13
C MET A 68 -9.82 -56.39 68.10
N ARG A 69 -8.51 -56.59 68.34
CA ARG A 69 -7.44 -55.60 68.16
C ARG A 69 -6.68 -55.74 66.84
N GLU A 70 -6.86 -56.85 66.11
CA GLU A 70 -6.38 -56.96 64.72
C GLU A 70 -7.32 -56.21 63.78
N GLU A 71 -6.88 -55.93 62.55
CA GLU A 71 -7.75 -55.38 61.50
C GLU A 71 -8.73 -56.47 61.05
N ILE A 72 -10.04 -56.20 61.13
CA ILE A 72 -11.11 -57.11 60.70
C ILE A 72 -12.00 -56.36 59.73
N ARG A 73 -11.87 -56.72 58.45
CA ARG A 73 -12.70 -56.23 57.35
C ARG A 73 -13.92 -57.13 57.18
N GLU A 74 -14.99 -56.54 56.64
CA GLU A 74 -16.20 -57.28 56.26
C GLU A 74 -15.87 -58.35 55.20
N GLY A 75 -16.17 -59.61 55.51
CA GLY A 75 -15.84 -60.76 54.66
C GLY A 75 -14.48 -61.43 54.92
N GLU A 76 -13.67 -60.94 55.87
CA GLU A 76 -12.40 -61.58 56.27
C GLU A 76 -12.48 -62.34 57.62
N GLU A 77 -13.66 -62.43 58.23
CA GLU A 77 -13.88 -63.04 59.57
C GLU A 77 -13.40 -64.50 59.61
N ASP A 78 -13.59 -65.23 58.51
CA ASP A 78 -13.20 -66.63 58.31
C ASP A 78 -11.69 -66.87 58.52
N ASN A 79 -10.86 -65.85 58.23
CA ASN A 79 -9.41 -65.93 58.45
C ASN A 79 -9.03 -65.82 59.94
N GLN A 80 -9.83 -65.09 60.74
CA GLN A 80 -9.62 -65.00 62.18
C GLN A 80 -10.18 -66.24 62.90
N LEU A 81 -11.35 -66.74 62.48
CA LEU A 81 -11.93 -68.00 62.98
C LEU A 81 -10.94 -69.17 62.87
N ARG A 82 -10.25 -69.31 61.73
CA ARG A 82 -9.22 -70.35 61.50
C ARG A 82 -8.00 -70.25 62.42
N ARG A 83 -7.73 -69.09 63.02
CA ARG A 83 -6.60 -68.86 63.94
C ARG A 83 -7.01 -68.97 65.42
N LEU A 84 -8.30 -68.85 65.71
CA LEU A 84 -8.87 -68.69 67.04
C LEU A 84 -8.48 -69.80 68.03
N ALA A 85 -8.57 -71.07 67.61
CA ALA A 85 -8.21 -72.23 68.43
C ALA A 85 -6.71 -72.32 68.80
N ALA A 86 -5.85 -71.53 68.15
CA ALA A 86 -4.43 -71.38 68.47
C ALA A 86 -4.12 -70.13 69.33
N GLN A 87 -5.11 -69.26 69.60
CA GLN A 87 -4.96 -68.11 70.50
C GLN A 87 -5.33 -68.43 71.96
N VAL A 88 -6.13 -69.47 72.20
CA VAL A 88 -6.53 -69.92 73.55
C VAL A 88 -5.36 -70.59 74.28
N ASN A 89 -5.17 -70.29 75.56
CA ASN A 89 -4.11 -70.85 76.41
C ASN A 89 -4.05 -72.40 76.33
N PRO A 90 -2.89 -73.01 75.98
CA PRO A 90 -2.72 -74.47 75.90
C PRO A 90 -2.92 -75.23 77.23
N ASP A 91 -2.96 -74.56 78.39
CA ASP A 91 -3.27 -75.21 79.67
C ASP A 91 -4.69 -75.82 79.70
N PHE A 92 -5.61 -75.29 78.90
CA PHE A 92 -6.97 -75.82 78.75
C PHE A 92 -7.00 -77.09 77.89
N ASN A 93 -7.80 -78.09 78.33
CA ASN A 93 -8.02 -79.32 77.58
C ASN A 93 -8.74 -79.05 76.24
N SER A 94 -8.74 -80.02 75.31
CA SER A 94 -9.28 -79.79 73.97
C SER A 94 -10.73 -79.27 74.00
N ARG A 95 -11.63 -79.94 74.73
CA ARG A 95 -13.05 -79.55 74.82
C ARG A 95 -13.24 -78.16 75.43
N GLN A 96 -12.37 -77.75 76.35
CA GLN A 96 -12.38 -76.40 76.92
C GLN A 96 -11.93 -75.36 75.90
N ARG A 97 -10.88 -75.64 75.11
CA ARG A 97 -10.43 -74.74 74.03
C ARG A 97 -11.44 -74.67 72.88
N ASP A 98 -12.09 -75.79 72.55
CA ASP A 98 -13.15 -75.85 71.56
C ASP A 98 -14.36 -75.00 72.01
N LEU A 99 -14.74 -75.08 73.30
CA LEU A 99 -15.79 -74.23 73.90
C LEU A 99 -15.43 -72.73 73.91
N ILE A 100 -14.21 -72.37 74.34
CA ILE A 100 -13.76 -70.96 74.32
C ILE A 100 -13.72 -70.43 72.88
N ALA A 101 -13.21 -71.22 71.92
CA ALA A 101 -13.19 -70.84 70.52
C ALA A 101 -14.60 -70.66 69.96
N ALA A 102 -15.55 -71.54 70.27
CA ALA A 102 -16.94 -71.39 69.86
C ALA A 102 -17.59 -70.12 70.44
N ILE A 103 -17.41 -69.83 71.74
CA ILE A 103 -17.95 -68.62 72.37
C ILE A 103 -17.34 -67.34 71.77
N VAL A 104 -16.03 -67.32 71.49
CA VAL A 104 -15.39 -66.14 70.88
C VAL A 104 -15.77 -65.98 69.41
N ALA A 105 -15.94 -67.07 68.66
CA ALA A 105 -16.28 -67.05 67.23
C ALA A 105 -17.55 -66.23 66.94
N ASP A 106 -18.65 -66.52 67.64
CA ASP A 106 -19.94 -65.85 67.45
C ASP A 106 -19.93 -64.37 67.89
N LEU A 107 -18.86 -63.91 68.54
CA LEU A 107 -18.70 -62.57 69.11
C LEU A 107 -17.68 -61.68 68.35
N ILE A 108 -17.01 -62.21 67.32
CA ILE A 108 -16.16 -61.44 66.39
C ILE A 108 -17.02 -60.59 65.45
N ARG A 109 -16.65 -59.32 65.21
CA ARG A 109 -17.32 -58.42 64.25
C ARG A 109 -16.28 -57.57 63.49
N PRO A 110 -16.57 -57.12 62.25
CA PRO A 110 -15.74 -56.13 61.56
C PRO A 110 -15.52 -54.86 62.40
N ASN A 111 -14.33 -54.28 62.29
CA ASN A 111 -13.92 -53.08 63.02
C ASN A 111 -13.31 -51.99 62.11
N THR A 112 -13.24 -52.23 60.80
CA THR A 112 -12.60 -51.37 59.82
C THR A 112 -13.56 -51.02 58.69
N PHE A 113 -13.65 -49.75 58.33
CA PHE A 113 -14.65 -49.19 57.40
C PHE A 113 -14.01 -48.20 56.42
N ALA A 114 -14.66 -47.96 55.27
CA ALA A 114 -14.21 -46.98 54.28
C ALA A 114 -14.37 -45.52 54.78
N ASN A 115 -13.63 -44.59 54.16
CA ASN A 115 -13.72 -43.15 54.42
C ASN A 115 -13.75 -42.40 53.08
N ASP A 116 -14.95 -41.98 52.69
CA ASP A 116 -15.19 -41.33 51.40
C ASP A 116 -14.70 -39.87 51.39
N ASP A 117 -14.78 -39.15 52.52
CA ASP A 117 -14.32 -37.76 52.64
C ASP A 117 -12.81 -37.62 52.36
N LEU A 118 -12.00 -38.48 52.99
CA LEU A 118 -10.54 -38.51 52.79
C LEU A 118 -10.17 -38.95 51.35
N THR A 119 -11.02 -39.77 50.73
CA THR A 119 -10.88 -40.19 49.33
C THR A 119 -11.18 -39.05 48.37
N ALA A 120 -12.20 -38.22 48.65
CA ALA A 120 -12.51 -37.03 47.88
C ALA A 120 -11.44 -35.94 48.04
N GLU A 121 -10.95 -35.70 49.27
CA GLU A 121 -9.87 -34.74 49.54
C GLU A 121 -8.58 -35.11 48.79
N THR A 122 -8.18 -36.39 48.82
CA THR A 122 -6.98 -36.84 48.10
C THR A 122 -7.14 -36.82 46.58
N GLN A 123 -8.35 -37.02 46.03
CA GLN A 123 -8.61 -36.81 44.61
C GLN A 123 -8.48 -35.32 44.21
N ALA A 124 -9.08 -34.40 44.98
CA ALA A 124 -8.98 -32.97 44.72
C ALA A 124 -7.53 -32.46 44.79
N ALA A 125 -6.76 -32.92 45.79
CA ALA A 125 -5.34 -32.60 45.92
C ALA A 125 -4.50 -33.08 44.71
N ARG A 126 -4.80 -34.27 44.16
CA ARG A 126 -4.11 -34.79 42.96
C ARG A 126 -4.45 -34.03 41.69
N VAL A 127 -5.67 -33.52 41.54
CA VAL A 127 -6.03 -32.66 40.39
C VAL A 127 -5.26 -31.33 40.44
N ALA A 128 -5.06 -30.77 41.63
CA ALA A 128 -4.29 -29.53 41.83
C ALA A 128 -2.76 -29.70 41.68
N GLU A 129 -2.26 -30.94 41.57
CA GLU A 129 -0.83 -31.27 41.37
C GLU A 129 -0.46 -31.40 39.87
N VAL A 130 -1.43 -31.24 38.96
CA VAL A 130 -1.22 -31.31 37.51
C VAL A 130 -0.97 -29.91 36.95
N GLU A 131 0.27 -29.66 36.50
CA GLU A 131 0.64 -28.43 35.80
C GLU A 131 -0.17 -28.24 34.49
N PRO A 132 -0.65 -27.02 34.17
CA PRO A 132 -1.37 -26.74 32.93
C PRO A 132 -0.54 -27.04 31.67
N ALA A 133 -1.19 -27.59 30.64
CA ALA A 133 -0.55 -27.86 29.35
C ALA A 133 -0.54 -26.59 28.47
N GLU A 134 0.52 -25.78 28.57
CA GLU A 134 0.70 -24.58 27.73
C GLU A 134 0.87 -24.94 26.25
N ILE A 135 -0.05 -24.47 25.40
CA ILE A 135 0.03 -24.60 23.93
C ILE A 135 0.35 -23.23 23.33
N ASN A 136 1.46 -23.17 22.59
CA ASN A 136 1.96 -21.96 21.96
C ASN A 136 1.61 -21.97 20.46
N TYR A 137 0.93 -20.93 19.99
CA TYR A 137 0.56 -20.75 18.58
C TYR A 137 1.52 -19.79 17.87
N ALA A 138 1.91 -20.11 16.64
CA ALA A 138 2.70 -19.23 15.79
C ALA A 138 1.83 -18.21 15.03
N SER A 139 2.40 -17.05 14.71
CA SER A 139 1.72 -16.08 13.85
C SER A 139 1.51 -16.66 12.44
N GLY A 140 0.27 -16.67 11.97
CA GLY A 140 -0.14 -17.33 10.71
C GLY A 140 -0.53 -18.80 10.83
N GLU A 141 -0.58 -19.37 12.04
CA GLU A 141 -1.04 -20.74 12.27
C GLU A 141 -2.58 -20.87 12.24
N LEU A 142 -3.09 -21.96 11.68
CA LEU A 142 -4.53 -22.19 11.50
C LEU A 142 -5.18 -22.76 12.77
N ILE A 143 -5.73 -21.88 13.61
CA ILE A 143 -6.38 -22.23 14.89
C ILE A 143 -7.70 -23.01 14.67
N VAL A 144 -8.50 -22.63 13.67
CA VAL A 144 -9.78 -23.29 13.35
C VAL A 144 -10.11 -23.16 11.86
N SER A 145 -10.66 -24.22 11.26
CA SER A 145 -11.08 -24.27 9.86
C SER A 145 -12.59 -24.10 9.68
N GLN A 146 -13.03 -23.61 8.52
CA GLN A 146 -14.45 -23.33 8.27
C GLN A 146 -15.27 -24.63 8.29
N GLY A 147 -16.25 -24.71 9.21
CA GLY A 147 -17.09 -25.90 9.41
C GLY A 147 -16.57 -26.90 10.44
N GLN A 148 -15.40 -26.65 11.04
CA GLN A 148 -14.90 -27.39 12.20
C GLN A 148 -15.72 -27.04 13.46
N VAL A 149 -15.99 -28.04 14.30
CA VAL A 149 -16.59 -27.81 15.61
C VAL A 149 -15.54 -27.21 16.54
N VAL A 150 -15.86 -26.08 17.16
CA VAL A 150 -15.01 -25.44 18.17
C VAL A 150 -15.01 -26.30 19.44
N THR A 151 -13.83 -26.72 19.88
CA THR A 151 -13.60 -27.37 21.17
C THR A 151 -13.20 -26.32 22.22
N ASP A 152 -13.25 -26.67 23.51
CA ASP A 152 -12.95 -25.73 24.60
C ASP A 152 -11.54 -25.12 24.48
N LEU A 153 -10.55 -25.91 24.06
CA LEU A 153 -9.18 -25.43 23.76
C LEU A 153 -9.14 -24.41 22.61
N ILE A 154 -9.91 -24.65 21.54
CA ILE A 154 -10.00 -23.70 20.41
C ILE A 154 -10.72 -22.42 20.87
N TYR A 155 -11.75 -22.55 21.71
CA TYR A 155 -12.44 -21.39 22.29
C TYR A 155 -11.50 -20.57 23.18
N GLU A 156 -10.74 -21.22 24.08
CA GLU A 156 -9.73 -20.58 24.93
C GLU A 156 -8.64 -19.89 24.12
N ALA A 157 -8.12 -20.53 23.06
CA ALA A 157 -7.17 -19.90 22.15
C ALA A 157 -7.76 -18.64 21.46
N LEU A 158 -9.00 -18.72 20.98
CA LEU A 158 -9.68 -17.58 20.35
C LEU A 158 -10.04 -16.47 21.35
N VAL A 159 -10.27 -16.77 22.63
CA VAL A 159 -10.41 -15.79 23.72
C VAL A 159 -9.07 -15.10 24.00
N ASN A 160 -8.02 -15.87 24.28
CA ASN A 160 -6.72 -15.34 24.71
C ASN A 160 -6.00 -14.57 23.59
N LEU A 161 -6.26 -14.91 22.31
CA LEU A 161 -5.78 -14.17 21.14
C LEU A 161 -6.73 -13.04 20.71
N ASN A 162 -7.81 -12.78 21.47
CA ASN A 162 -8.85 -11.78 21.21
C ASN A 162 -9.52 -11.88 19.83
N LEU A 163 -9.58 -13.08 19.25
CA LEU A 163 -10.15 -13.35 17.91
C LEU A 163 -11.67 -13.50 17.91
N LEU A 164 -12.29 -13.72 19.07
CA LEU A 164 -13.76 -13.73 19.21
C LEU A 164 -14.39 -12.33 19.19
N ASN A 165 -13.61 -11.30 19.49
CA ASN A 165 -14.02 -9.90 19.43
C ASN A 165 -13.26 -9.19 18.30
N PRO A 166 -13.62 -9.40 17.03
CA PRO A 166 -13.20 -8.46 15.99
C PRO A 166 -13.75 -7.09 16.40
N GLU A 167 -12.85 -6.13 16.65
CA GLU A 167 -13.28 -4.76 16.90
C GLU A 167 -13.86 -4.18 15.59
N GLU A 168 -15.16 -4.41 15.36
CA GLU A 168 -15.91 -3.77 14.27
C GLU A 168 -16.20 -2.29 14.63
N ASN A 169 -15.16 -1.61 15.11
CA ASN A 169 -15.07 -0.20 15.46
C ASN A 169 -15.10 0.70 14.21
N ARG A 170 -15.77 0.27 13.14
CA ARG A 170 -16.08 0.98 11.90
C ARG A 170 -16.51 2.44 12.10
N PRO A 171 -17.35 2.83 13.09
CA PRO A 171 -17.62 4.25 13.33
C PRO A 171 -16.38 5.02 13.86
N GLN A 172 -15.52 4.39 14.66
CA GLN A 172 -14.25 4.97 15.12
C GLN A 172 -13.24 5.07 13.98
N GLU A 173 -13.13 4.05 13.12
CA GLU A 173 -12.28 4.06 11.92
C GLU A 173 -12.70 5.18 10.96
N VAL A 174 -14.00 5.31 10.69
CA VAL A 174 -14.55 6.37 9.84
C VAL A 174 -14.31 7.75 10.46
N LEU A 175 -14.45 7.89 11.78
CA LEU A 175 -14.12 9.13 12.49
C LEU A 175 -12.61 9.44 12.41
N ARG A 176 -11.74 8.44 12.60
CA ARG A 176 -10.28 8.53 12.47
C ARG A 176 -9.88 9.00 11.08
N ALA A 177 -10.41 8.37 10.04
CA ALA A 177 -10.17 8.71 8.64
C ALA A 177 -10.69 10.12 8.28
N LEU A 178 -11.87 10.50 8.81
CA LEU A 178 -12.45 11.84 8.61
C LEU A 178 -11.62 12.92 9.29
N VAL A 179 -11.18 12.72 10.54
CA VAL A 179 -10.34 13.67 11.28
C VAL A 179 -8.97 13.81 10.60
N ALA A 180 -8.33 12.70 10.22
CA ALA A 180 -7.06 12.72 9.52
C ALA A 180 -7.15 13.42 8.15
N SER A 181 -8.19 13.11 7.36
CA SER A 181 -8.44 13.76 6.07
C SER A 181 -8.74 15.25 6.22
N THR A 182 -9.50 15.63 7.26
CA THR A 182 -9.79 17.04 7.60
C THR A 182 -8.52 17.80 7.98
N LEU A 183 -7.63 17.19 8.77
CA LEU A 183 -6.33 17.75 9.13
C LEU A 183 -5.45 17.98 7.90
N VAL A 184 -5.38 17.00 6.98
CA VAL A 184 -4.62 17.14 5.72
C VAL A 184 -5.21 18.23 4.82
N LEU A 185 -6.54 18.33 4.72
CA LEU A 185 -7.21 19.40 3.97
C LEU A 185 -6.95 20.79 4.56
N ILE A 186 -6.96 20.92 5.89
CA ILE A 186 -6.63 22.19 6.59
C ILE A 186 -5.16 22.57 6.35
N LEU A 187 -4.22 21.64 6.59
CA LEU A 187 -2.78 21.90 6.41
C LEU A 187 -2.45 22.22 4.95
N GLY A 188 -2.99 21.43 4.00
CA GLY A 188 -2.86 21.69 2.56
C GLY A 188 -3.46 23.03 2.15
N GLY A 189 -4.67 23.34 2.60
CA GLY A 189 -5.34 24.61 2.30
C GLY A 189 -4.58 25.83 2.83
N VAL A 190 -4.13 25.79 4.09
CA VAL A 190 -3.32 26.85 4.70
C VAL A 190 -1.97 27.01 4.01
N TYR A 191 -1.31 25.91 3.64
CA TYR A 191 -0.05 25.95 2.91
C TYR A 191 -0.23 26.56 1.50
N LEU A 192 -1.26 26.14 0.75
CA LEU A 192 -1.56 26.69 -0.57
C LEU A 192 -1.98 28.16 -0.49
N LEU A 193 -2.74 28.59 0.52
CA LEU A 193 -3.01 30.01 0.80
C LEU A 193 -1.72 30.81 1.03
N ARG A 194 -0.72 30.23 1.72
CA ARG A 194 0.49 30.95 2.11
C ARG A 194 1.59 30.99 1.05
N PHE A 195 1.69 29.95 0.21
CA PHE A 195 2.80 29.74 -0.73
C PHE A 195 2.36 29.51 -2.19
N SER A 196 1.07 29.43 -2.49
CA SER A 196 0.55 29.14 -3.84
C SER A 196 -0.82 29.78 -4.11
N GLU A 197 -1.04 31.01 -3.60
CA GLU A 197 -2.33 31.71 -3.68
C GLU A 197 -2.86 31.83 -5.12
N THR A 198 -1.98 32.01 -6.11
CA THR A 198 -2.31 32.01 -7.54
C THR A 198 -3.02 30.72 -7.99
N LEU A 199 -2.52 29.55 -7.56
CA LEU A 199 -3.11 28.25 -7.90
C LEU A 199 -4.51 28.12 -7.32
N LEU A 200 -4.69 28.53 -6.05
CA LEU A 200 -5.95 28.43 -5.33
C LEU A 200 -7.01 29.41 -5.85
N ARG A 201 -6.63 30.66 -6.17
CA ARG A 201 -7.58 31.71 -6.58
C ARG A 201 -7.80 31.83 -8.09
N ARG A 202 -6.80 31.54 -8.93
CA ARG A 202 -6.81 31.84 -10.37
C ARG A 202 -6.84 30.59 -11.27
N GLU A 203 -6.52 29.40 -10.75
CA GLU A 203 -6.38 28.19 -11.56
C GLU A 203 -7.23 27.00 -11.05
N PRO A 204 -8.56 27.15 -10.90
CA PRO A 204 -9.43 26.13 -10.32
C PRO A 204 -9.40 24.78 -11.07
N GLY A 205 -9.14 24.79 -12.39
CA GLY A 205 -8.95 23.57 -13.17
C GLY A 205 -7.68 22.79 -12.80
N LYS A 206 -6.60 23.47 -12.41
CA LYS A 206 -5.40 22.82 -11.86
C LYS A 206 -5.63 22.34 -10.42
N LEU A 207 -6.34 23.13 -9.61
CA LEU A 207 -6.72 22.74 -8.25
C LEU A 207 -7.54 21.43 -8.25
N PHE A 208 -8.52 21.33 -9.16
CA PHE A 208 -9.28 20.10 -9.39
C PHE A 208 -8.39 18.95 -9.87
N LEU A 209 -7.49 19.19 -10.83
CA LEU A 209 -6.55 18.19 -11.34
C LEU A 209 -5.67 17.61 -10.21
N ILE A 210 -5.06 18.45 -9.37
CA ILE A 210 -4.21 17.95 -8.28
C ILE A 210 -5.05 17.18 -7.23
N ALA A 211 -6.25 17.67 -6.87
CA ALA A 211 -7.15 16.97 -5.96
C ALA A 211 -7.58 15.60 -6.51
N ALA A 212 -7.90 15.51 -7.81
CA ALA A 212 -8.22 14.25 -8.47
C ALA A 212 -7.03 13.28 -8.49
N LEU A 213 -5.81 13.77 -8.71
CA LEU A 213 -4.58 12.96 -8.66
C LEU A 213 -4.25 12.47 -7.25
N PHE A 214 -4.50 13.29 -6.21
CA PHE A 214 -4.38 12.89 -4.81
C PHE A 214 -5.33 11.73 -4.48
N LEU A 215 -6.61 11.90 -4.80
CA LEU A 215 -7.64 10.90 -4.53
C LEU A 215 -7.41 9.62 -5.35
N ALA A 216 -6.95 9.73 -6.60
CA ALA A 216 -6.57 8.57 -7.41
C ALA A 216 -5.37 7.81 -6.83
N MET A 217 -4.35 8.50 -6.32
CA MET A 217 -3.19 7.85 -5.70
C MET A 217 -3.55 7.21 -4.34
N LEU A 218 -4.37 7.88 -3.53
CA LEU A 218 -4.86 7.34 -2.26
C LEU A 218 -5.77 6.11 -2.48
N ALA A 219 -6.66 6.16 -3.47
CA ALA A 219 -7.50 5.03 -3.85
C ALA A 219 -6.68 3.87 -4.42
N LEU A 220 -5.62 4.13 -5.18
CA LEU A 220 -4.68 3.11 -5.65
C LEU A 220 -3.96 2.43 -4.47
N GLY A 221 -3.51 3.20 -3.47
CA GLY A 221 -2.92 2.66 -2.24
C GLY A 221 -3.88 1.73 -1.51
N ARG A 222 -5.12 2.20 -1.25
CA ARG A 222 -6.16 1.40 -0.59
C ARG A 222 -6.52 0.14 -1.39
N PHE A 223 -6.57 0.22 -2.72
CA PHE A 223 -6.83 -0.91 -3.59
C PHE A 223 -5.73 -1.98 -3.50
N LEU A 224 -4.46 -1.59 -3.61
CA LEU A 224 -3.32 -2.52 -3.55
C LEU A 224 -3.25 -3.25 -2.20
N GLU A 225 -3.46 -2.51 -1.11
CA GLU A 225 -3.58 -3.05 0.26
C GLU A 225 -4.77 -4.02 0.38
N SER A 226 -5.97 -3.63 -0.06
CA SER A 226 -7.17 -4.48 0.02
C SER A 226 -7.13 -5.74 -0.86
N SER A 227 -6.16 -5.84 -1.77
CA SER A 227 -6.08 -6.93 -2.75
C SER A 227 -5.12 -8.06 -2.35
N THR A 228 -4.48 -8.00 -1.17
CA THR A 228 -3.48 -9.01 -0.77
C THR A 228 -3.32 -9.12 0.75
N ASP A 229 -3.41 -10.33 1.29
CA ASP A 229 -3.10 -10.63 2.72
C ASP A 229 -1.60 -10.47 3.08
N ASN A 230 -0.76 -9.98 2.15
CA ASN A 230 0.69 -10.02 2.26
C ASN A 230 1.28 -8.60 2.17
N SER A 231 1.89 -8.14 3.27
CA SER A 231 2.39 -6.76 3.46
C SER A 231 3.47 -6.31 2.45
N GLN A 232 4.12 -7.26 1.76
CA GLN A 232 5.16 -7.01 0.78
C GLN A 232 4.71 -6.08 -0.38
N ASN A 233 3.44 -6.12 -0.77
CA ASN A 233 2.95 -5.36 -1.93
C ASN A 233 2.96 -3.82 -1.75
N ILE A 234 3.07 -3.29 -0.52
CA ILE A 234 3.15 -1.84 -0.30
C ILE A 234 4.49 -1.28 -0.81
N ILE A 235 5.55 -2.08 -0.91
CA ILE A 235 6.83 -1.69 -1.54
C ILE A 235 6.66 -1.34 -3.02
N LEU A 236 5.66 -1.93 -3.69
CA LEU A 236 5.33 -1.71 -5.10
C LEU A 236 4.32 -0.56 -5.32
N PHE A 237 3.80 0.08 -4.27
CA PHE A 237 2.90 1.22 -4.40
C PHE A 237 3.67 2.47 -4.87
N PRO A 238 3.42 3.02 -6.08
CA PRO A 238 4.25 4.08 -6.66
C PRO A 238 3.89 5.48 -6.12
N ALA A 239 3.67 5.62 -4.81
CA ALA A 239 3.16 6.81 -4.15
C ALA A 239 3.94 8.11 -4.49
N ALA A 240 5.27 7.99 -4.60
CA ALA A 240 6.15 9.10 -4.97
C ALA A 240 5.90 9.65 -6.39
N ALA A 241 5.14 8.95 -7.24
CA ALA A 241 4.68 9.47 -8.52
C ALA A 241 3.77 10.71 -8.34
N LEU A 242 3.03 10.82 -7.22
CA LEU A 242 2.24 12.02 -6.91
C LEU A 242 3.11 13.28 -6.86
N ALA A 243 4.33 13.19 -6.31
CA ALA A 243 5.26 14.31 -6.27
C ALA A 243 5.70 14.74 -7.68
N LEU A 244 6.04 13.78 -8.53
CA LEU A 244 6.44 14.04 -9.92
C LEU A 244 5.28 14.64 -10.75
N LEU A 245 4.07 14.14 -10.52
CA LEU A 245 2.82 14.64 -11.12
C LEU A 245 2.46 16.06 -10.65
N TYR A 246 2.71 16.38 -9.37
CA TYR A 246 2.45 17.71 -8.84
C TYR A 246 3.50 18.73 -9.30
N VAL A 247 4.79 18.36 -9.31
CA VAL A 247 5.85 19.24 -9.84
C VAL A 247 5.58 19.62 -11.30
N SER A 248 5.14 18.66 -12.12
CA SER A 248 4.89 18.89 -13.55
C SER A 248 3.61 19.66 -13.88
N THR A 249 2.68 19.82 -12.93
CA THR A 249 1.36 20.48 -13.16
C THR A 249 1.13 21.75 -12.33
N ALA A 250 1.61 21.76 -11.08
CA ALA A 250 1.37 22.80 -10.09
C ALA A 250 2.64 23.29 -9.35
N GLY A 251 3.77 22.60 -9.52
CA GLY A 251 5.07 22.98 -8.98
C GLY A 251 5.46 22.34 -7.65
N MET A 252 6.68 22.64 -7.19
CA MET A 252 7.33 22.01 -6.03
C MET A 252 6.60 22.26 -4.70
N HIS A 253 6.02 23.46 -4.51
CA HIS A 253 5.32 23.82 -3.27
C HIS A 253 4.09 22.92 -3.02
N PRO A 254 3.13 22.80 -3.95
CA PRO A 254 2.09 21.78 -3.86
C PRO A 254 2.65 20.36 -3.71
N ALA A 255 3.69 19.99 -4.46
CA ALA A 255 4.23 18.62 -4.45
C ALA A 255 4.67 18.17 -3.05
N ILE A 256 5.40 19.00 -2.31
CA ILE A 256 5.89 18.66 -0.98
C ILE A 256 4.73 18.48 0.01
N ILE A 257 3.78 19.42 0.08
CA ILE A 257 2.65 19.31 1.03
C ILE A 257 1.67 18.19 0.64
N GLY A 258 1.48 17.96 -0.66
CA GLY A 258 0.67 16.85 -1.18
C GLY A 258 1.28 15.48 -0.87
N THR A 259 2.60 15.34 -1.01
CA THR A 259 3.32 14.13 -0.60
C THR A 259 3.20 13.88 0.90
N LEU A 260 3.40 14.89 1.74
CA LEU A 260 3.29 14.74 3.20
C LEU A 260 1.85 14.36 3.62
N GLY A 261 0.85 14.96 2.98
CA GLY A 261 -0.55 14.59 3.18
C GLY A 261 -0.87 13.16 2.74
N LEU A 262 -0.34 12.71 1.60
CA LEU A 262 -0.49 11.33 1.14
C LEU A 262 0.18 10.36 2.12
N ALA A 263 1.45 10.62 2.47
CA ALA A 263 2.26 9.77 3.35
C ALA A 263 1.59 9.52 4.71
N PHE A 264 1.03 10.58 5.32
CA PHE A 264 0.30 10.49 6.57
C PHE A 264 -0.97 9.63 6.44
N LEU A 265 -1.78 9.84 5.41
CA LEU A 265 -2.99 9.04 5.19
C LEU A 265 -2.67 7.58 4.85
N THR A 266 -1.62 7.32 4.07
CA THR A 266 -1.21 5.94 3.71
C THR A 266 -0.61 5.21 4.90
N GLY A 267 0.11 5.89 5.80
CA GLY A 267 0.59 5.31 7.06
C GLY A 267 -0.54 4.90 7.99
N LEU A 268 -1.50 5.80 8.22
CA LEU A 268 -2.71 5.53 9.02
C LEU A 268 -3.56 4.40 8.43
N MET A 269 -3.61 4.29 7.10
CA MET A 269 -4.35 3.26 6.37
C MET A 269 -3.68 1.89 6.55
N SER A 270 -2.36 1.83 6.38
CA SER A 270 -1.55 0.60 6.51
C SER A 270 -1.19 0.29 7.96
N GLY A 271 -2.18 0.31 8.85
CA GLY A 271 -2.04 -0.15 10.24
C GLY A 271 -1.04 0.64 11.09
N ASP A 272 -0.92 1.96 10.87
CA ASP A 272 0.04 2.86 11.54
C ASP A 272 1.52 2.59 11.22
N ASP A 273 1.82 1.96 10.08
CA ASP A 273 3.17 1.65 9.66
C ASP A 273 4.03 2.92 9.38
N LEU A 274 5.02 3.12 10.24
CA LEU A 274 6.00 4.21 10.16
C LEU A 274 7.00 4.03 9.01
N GLN A 275 7.36 2.80 8.63
CA GLN A 275 8.21 2.51 7.48
C GLN A 275 7.51 2.93 6.19
N VAL A 276 6.24 2.56 6.02
CA VAL A 276 5.40 3.00 4.88
C VAL A 276 5.26 4.51 4.86
N THR A 277 4.95 5.13 6.01
CA THR A 277 4.87 6.59 6.15
C THR A 277 6.15 7.28 5.67
N ILE A 278 7.32 6.81 6.13
CA ILE A 278 8.62 7.41 5.78
C ILE A 278 9.00 7.11 4.33
N LEU A 279 8.68 5.91 3.80
CA LEU A 279 8.95 5.54 2.40
C LEU A 279 8.21 6.46 1.42
N VAL A 280 6.92 6.72 1.67
CA VAL A 280 6.12 7.65 0.85
C VAL A 280 6.61 9.09 1.01
N ALA A 281 6.85 9.54 2.25
CA ALA A 281 7.29 10.90 2.53
C ALA A 281 8.67 11.22 1.91
N VAL A 282 9.68 10.39 2.18
CA VAL A 282 11.06 10.58 1.70
C VAL A 282 11.10 10.43 0.18
N GLY A 283 10.53 9.36 -0.37
CA GLY A 283 10.53 9.13 -1.82
C GLY A 283 9.85 10.27 -2.59
N GLY A 284 8.70 10.75 -2.13
CA GLY A 284 8.02 11.89 -2.76
C GLY A 284 8.74 13.22 -2.57
N ILE A 285 9.34 13.50 -1.41
CA ILE A 285 10.13 14.72 -1.19
C ILE A 285 11.38 14.72 -2.08
N VAL A 286 12.09 13.59 -2.19
CA VAL A 286 13.24 13.44 -3.08
C VAL A 286 12.82 13.61 -4.55
N GLY A 287 11.68 13.03 -4.95
CA GLY A 287 11.09 13.26 -6.27
C GLY A 287 10.78 14.75 -6.54
N ALA A 288 10.17 15.43 -5.57
CA ALA A 288 9.81 16.85 -5.67
C ALA A 288 11.04 17.77 -5.80
N LEU A 289 12.13 17.46 -5.10
CA LEU A 289 13.37 18.25 -5.10
C LEU A 289 14.29 17.96 -6.31
N THR A 290 14.21 16.77 -6.89
CA THR A 290 15.08 16.36 -8.01
C THR A 290 14.50 16.66 -9.39
N LEU A 291 13.16 16.69 -9.54
CA LEU A 291 12.51 16.93 -10.84
C LEU A 291 12.59 18.43 -11.24
N ARG A 292 13.74 18.84 -11.77
CA ARG A 292 13.99 20.25 -12.17
C ARG A 292 13.44 20.64 -13.54
N ARG A 293 13.12 19.66 -14.39
CA ARG A 293 12.77 19.85 -15.81
C ARG A 293 11.69 18.86 -16.26
N ALA A 294 10.46 19.10 -15.81
CA ALA A 294 9.31 18.24 -16.08
C ALA A 294 8.87 18.21 -17.56
N GLU A 295 9.42 19.09 -18.40
CA GLU A 295 9.31 19.08 -19.85
C GLU A 295 10.20 18.01 -20.53
N ARG A 296 11.07 17.31 -19.77
CA ARG A 296 11.98 16.28 -20.30
C ARG A 296 11.68 14.92 -19.69
N LEU A 297 11.32 13.94 -20.53
CA LEU A 297 11.04 12.56 -20.08
C LEU A 297 12.20 11.94 -19.28
N ASN A 298 13.45 12.18 -19.71
CA ASN A 298 14.64 11.69 -19.00
C ASN A 298 14.74 12.24 -17.55
N SER A 299 14.23 13.44 -17.28
CA SER A 299 14.28 14.02 -15.93
C SER A 299 13.35 13.29 -14.95
N TYR A 300 12.29 12.62 -15.39
CA TYR A 300 11.51 11.73 -14.52
C TYR A 300 12.33 10.52 -14.09
N PHE A 301 13.04 9.86 -15.01
CA PHE A 301 13.87 8.69 -14.69
C PHE A 301 15.12 9.05 -13.87
N VAL A 302 15.74 10.21 -14.12
CA VAL A 302 16.81 10.74 -13.26
C VAL A 302 16.28 11.01 -11.84
N SER A 303 15.09 11.58 -11.69
CA SER A 303 14.44 11.71 -10.38
C SER A 303 14.15 10.34 -9.76
N GLY A 304 13.61 9.40 -10.53
CA GLY A 304 13.37 8.01 -10.11
C GLY A 304 14.61 7.36 -9.53
N LEU A 305 15.78 7.50 -10.16
CA LEU A 305 17.05 6.97 -9.63
C LEU A 305 17.33 7.47 -8.20
N PHE A 306 17.12 8.75 -7.92
CA PHE A 306 17.26 9.30 -6.56
C PHE A 306 16.17 8.78 -5.61
N ILE A 307 14.94 8.59 -6.07
CA ILE A 307 13.84 8.00 -5.29
C ILE A 307 14.17 6.55 -4.91
N GLY A 308 14.63 5.73 -5.86
CA GLY A 308 15.06 4.35 -5.62
C GLY A 308 16.21 4.26 -4.63
N LEU A 309 17.22 5.14 -4.75
CA LEU A 309 18.30 5.24 -3.77
C LEU A 309 17.80 5.65 -2.38
N SER A 310 16.92 6.66 -2.28
CA SER A 310 16.40 7.09 -0.97
C SER A 310 15.51 6.03 -0.32
N ASN A 311 14.70 5.32 -1.10
CA ASN A 311 13.85 4.25 -0.61
C ASN A 311 14.68 3.05 -0.13
N LEU A 312 15.78 2.72 -0.81
CA LEU A 312 16.76 1.71 -0.37
C LEU A 312 17.35 2.10 1.00
N PHE A 313 17.75 3.36 1.21
CA PHE A 313 18.23 3.83 2.50
C PHE A 313 17.16 3.77 3.60
N VAL A 314 15.89 4.09 3.29
CA VAL A 314 14.78 3.93 4.24
C VAL A 314 14.62 2.46 4.66
N LEU A 315 14.51 1.53 3.70
CA LEU A 315 14.37 0.10 4.01
C LEU A 315 15.54 -0.43 4.84
N LEU A 316 16.77 0.02 4.54
CA LEU A 316 17.98 -0.37 5.28
C LEU A 316 17.97 0.14 6.72
N ILE A 317 17.50 1.37 6.98
CA ILE A 317 17.39 1.94 8.34
C ILE A 317 16.44 1.08 9.19
N PHE A 318 15.26 0.75 8.68
CA PHE A 318 14.29 -0.06 9.43
C PHE A 318 14.77 -1.50 9.66
N ASN A 319 15.45 -2.12 8.68
CA ASN A 319 16.00 -3.48 8.84
C ASN A 319 17.21 -3.55 9.79
N ILE A 320 17.99 -2.46 9.95
CA ILE A 320 19.11 -2.41 10.91
C ILE A 320 18.62 -2.17 12.35
N VAL A 321 17.55 -1.39 12.54
CA VAL A 321 17.05 -1.00 13.87
C VAL A 321 16.23 -2.11 14.53
N ALA A 322 15.59 -2.99 13.75
CA ALA A 322 14.76 -4.06 14.29
C ALA A 322 15.61 -5.19 14.94
N THR A 323 15.38 -5.44 16.22
CA THR A 323 16.17 -6.41 17.03
C THR A 323 16.03 -7.85 16.54
N SER A 324 14.89 -8.17 15.92
CA SER A 324 14.73 -9.26 14.95
C SER A 324 14.54 -8.62 13.58
N ALA A 325 15.36 -8.99 12.59
CA ALA A 325 15.21 -8.45 11.24
C ALA A 325 13.81 -8.78 10.67
N LEU A 326 13.07 -7.76 10.21
CA LEU A 326 11.74 -7.94 9.59
C LEU A 326 11.78 -8.84 8.36
N ILE A 327 12.94 -8.91 7.71
CA ILE A 327 13.19 -9.66 6.49
C ILE A 327 14.37 -10.62 6.76
N SER A 328 14.15 -11.91 6.55
CA SER A 328 15.20 -12.94 6.66
C SER A 328 16.41 -12.59 5.79
N GLY A 329 17.62 -12.92 6.27
CA GLY A 329 18.88 -12.52 5.63
C GLY A 329 19.08 -13.01 4.18
N THR A 330 18.30 -14.00 3.73
CA THR A 330 18.22 -14.48 2.34
C THR A 330 17.34 -13.59 1.45
N GLU A 331 16.29 -12.99 2.00
CA GLU A 331 15.28 -12.22 1.26
C GLU A 331 15.61 -10.72 1.18
N LEU A 332 16.40 -10.21 2.13
CA LEU A 332 16.81 -8.81 2.18
C LEU A 332 17.45 -8.28 0.87
N PRO A 333 18.31 -9.03 0.15
CA PRO A 333 18.84 -8.59 -1.15
C PRO A 333 17.74 -8.41 -2.23
N PHE A 334 16.70 -9.25 -2.22
CA PHE A 334 15.57 -9.14 -3.14
C PHE A 334 14.69 -7.94 -2.78
N ALA A 335 14.33 -7.77 -1.50
CA ALA A 335 13.54 -6.63 -1.03
C ALA A 335 14.24 -5.28 -1.30
N LEU A 336 15.57 -5.20 -1.17
CA LEU A 336 16.37 -4.02 -1.53
C LEU A 336 16.34 -3.75 -3.04
N LEU A 337 16.41 -4.78 -3.88
CA LEU A 337 16.34 -4.66 -5.34
C LEU A 337 14.93 -4.22 -5.80
N GLU A 338 13.88 -4.83 -5.25
CA GLU A 338 12.48 -4.48 -5.55
C GLU A 338 12.16 -3.04 -5.13
N THR A 339 12.58 -2.63 -3.93
CA THR A 339 12.43 -1.26 -3.43
C THR A 339 13.15 -0.25 -4.33
N PHE A 340 14.37 -0.59 -4.77
CA PHE A 340 15.14 0.24 -5.69
C PHE A 340 14.47 0.34 -7.06
N VAL A 341 14.03 -0.77 -7.66
CA VAL A 341 13.35 -0.81 -8.98
C VAL A 341 11.99 -0.12 -8.93
N SER A 342 11.25 -0.24 -7.83
CA SER A 342 10.00 0.47 -7.57
C SER A 342 10.21 1.99 -7.67
N GLY A 343 11.20 2.54 -6.93
CA GLY A 343 11.53 3.97 -7.01
C GLY A 343 12.17 4.39 -8.35
N ALA A 344 13.07 3.57 -8.90
CA ALA A 344 13.86 3.92 -10.08
C ALA A 344 13.11 3.78 -11.42
N VAL A 345 12.13 2.88 -11.50
CA VAL A 345 11.44 2.53 -12.76
C VAL A 345 9.92 2.66 -12.62
N LEU A 346 9.29 2.03 -11.62
CA LEU A 346 7.83 1.98 -11.51
C LEU A 346 7.23 3.35 -11.21
N VAL A 347 7.82 4.12 -10.28
CA VAL A 347 7.42 5.50 -9.96
C VAL A 347 7.47 6.44 -11.18
N PRO A 348 8.60 6.61 -11.90
CA PRO A 348 8.64 7.49 -13.06
C PRO A 348 7.81 6.97 -14.24
N ALA A 349 7.72 5.66 -14.46
CA ALA A 349 6.84 5.10 -15.49
C ALA A 349 5.35 5.40 -15.18
N THR A 350 4.93 5.24 -13.93
CA THR A 350 3.57 5.59 -13.47
C THR A 350 3.29 7.08 -13.64
N ALA A 351 4.23 7.95 -13.26
CA ALA A 351 4.10 9.38 -13.44
C ALA A 351 3.97 9.76 -14.93
N VAL A 352 4.79 9.21 -15.82
CA VAL A 352 4.72 9.47 -17.26
C VAL A 352 3.42 8.94 -17.89
N ALA A 353 2.96 7.74 -17.50
CA ALA A 353 1.71 7.17 -17.97
C ALA A 353 0.49 8.00 -17.56
N ILE A 354 0.42 8.42 -16.29
CA ILE A 354 -0.64 9.30 -15.79
C ILE A 354 -0.55 10.68 -16.45
N MET A 355 0.65 11.25 -16.63
CA MET A 355 0.82 12.51 -17.37
C MET A 355 0.33 12.43 -18.81
N TYR A 356 0.45 11.28 -19.49
CA TYR A 356 -0.11 11.10 -20.83
C TYR A 356 -1.65 11.19 -20.83
N VAL A 357 -2.32 10.54 -19.87
CA VAL A 357 -3.78 10.62 -19.71
C VAL A 357 -4.22 12.05 -19.33
N VAL A 358 -3.52 12.69 -18.39
CA VAL A 358 -3.77 14.09 -18.00
C VAL A 358 -3.56 15.05 -19.18
N THR A 359 -2.55 14.80 -20.02
CA THR A 359 -2.31 15.57 -21.27
C THR A 359 -3.50 15.47 -22.21
N ALA A 360 -4.06 14.27 -22.40
CA ALA A 360 -5.20 14.05 -23.29
C ALA A 360 -6.49 14.70 -22.78
N LEU A 361 -6.72 14.71 -21.47
CA LEU A 361 -7.93 15.26 -20.84
C LEU A 361 -7.88 16.79 -20.66
N PHE A 362 -6.75 17.34 -20.21
CA PHE A 362 -6.59 18.76 -19.86
C PHE A 362 -5.86 19.59 -20.94
N ASN A 363 -5.42 18.96 -22.03
CA ASN A 363 -4.68 19.57 -23.15
C ASN A 363 -3.46 20.41 -22.70
N LEU A 364 -2.68 19.86 -21.76
CA LEU A 364 -1.48 20.51 -21.22
C LEU A 364 -0.30 20.45 -22.20
N PRO A 365 0.61 21.44 -22.18
CA PRO A 365 1.80 21.49 -23.05
C PRO A 365 2.93 20.58 -22.52
N THR A 366 2.66 19.29 -22.33
CA THR A 366 3.67 18.36 -21.77
C THR A 366 4.74 17.99 -22.80
N ALA A 367 5.87 17.43 -22.34
CA ALA A 367 6.99 16.93 -23.14
C ALA A 367 6.55 16.23 -24.45
N LEU A 368 5.61 15.28 -24.32
CA LEU A 368 5.06 14.50 -25.43
C LEU A 368 4.15 15.34 -26.34
N LYS A 369 3.34 16.24 -25.79
CA LYS A 369 2.47 17.13 -26.58
C LYS A 369 3.27 18.18 -27.36
N LEU A 370 4.36 18.69 -26.80
CA LEU A 370 5.27 19.60 -27.48
C LEU A 370 6.06 18.88 -28.59
N LEU A 371 6.57 17.66 -28.32
CA LEU A 371 7.23 16.82 -29.34
C LEU A 371 6.27 16.33 -30.45
N ASP A 372 4.98 16.22 -30.14
CA ASP A 372 3.94 15.99 -31.14
C ASP A 372 3.75 17.27 -32.01
N LEU A 373 3.53 18.42 -31.37
CA LEU A 373 3.26 19.69 -32.05
C LEU A 373 4.47 20.29 -32.79
N SER A 374 5.71 19.91 -32.46
CA SER A 374 6.92 20.35 -33.17
C SER A 374 7.12 19.70 -34.55
N GLN A 375 6.29 18.71 -34.92
CA GLN A 375 6.44 18.00 -36.18
C GLN A 375 5.85 18.79 -37.35
N SER A 376 6.65 19.05 -38.39
CA SER A 376 6.21 19.72 -39.63
C SER A 376 5.14 18.94 -40.42
N ASN A 377 4.88 17.68 -40.05
CA ASN A 377 3.77 16.89 -40.59
C ASN A 377 2.39 17.26 -40.02
N LYS A 378 2.32 18.14 -39.00
CA LYS A 378 1.04 18.51 -38.38
C LYS A 378 0.21 19.36 -39.33
N ALA A 379 -1.07 19.00 -39.46
CA ALA A 379 -1.99 19.60 -40.43
C ALA A 379 -2.04 21.13 -40.37
N LEU A 380 -1.87 21.75 -39.20
CA LEU A 380 -1.84 23.21 -39.04
C LEU A 380 -0.53 23.84 -39.54
N LEU A 381 0.63 23.21 -39.30
CA LEU A 381 1.92 23.68 -39.84
C LEU A 381 2.05 23.43 -41.34
N GLN A 382 1.54 22.29 -41.84
CA GLN A 382 1.42 22.04 -43.28
C GLN A 382 0.48 23.04 -43.96
N ARG A 383 -0.59 23.46 -43.27
CA ARG A 383 -1.47 24.52 -43.74
C ARG A 383 -0.73 25.86 -43.82
N LEU A 384 -0.01 26.24 -42.76
CA LEU A 384 0.82 27.46 -42.72
C LEU A 384 1.86 27.47 -43.85
N GLN A 385 2.60 26.37 -44.03
CA GLN A 385 3.59 26.20 -45.10
C GLN A 385 2.99 26.34 -46.51
N ARG A 386 1.70 25.99 -46.70
CA ARG A 386 1.00 26.04 -47.98
C ARG A 386 0.34 27.39 -48.26
N GLU A 387 -0.27 28.01 -47.25
CA GLU A 387 -1.10 29.21 -47.39
C GLU A 387 -0.34 30.51 -47.09
N ALA A 388 0.71 30.47 -46.24
CA ALA A 388 1.58 31.59 -45.93
C ALA A 388 3.06 31.14 -45.81
N PRO A 389 3.71 30.73 -46.92
CA PRO A 389 5.05 30.14 -46.90
C PRO A 389 6.15 31.07 -46.38
N GLY A 390 5.98 32.40 -46.52
CA GLY A 390 6.89 33.39 -45.94
C GLY A 390 6.76 33.43 -44.43
N THR A 391 5.52 33.51 -43.93
CA THR A 391 5.20 33.46 -42.50
C THR A 391 5.63 32.13 -41.85
N TYR A 392 5.56 31.01 -42.56
CA TYR A 392 6.11 29.73 -42.10
C TYR A 392 7.64 29.81 -41.88
N GLN A 393 8.37 30.40 -42.81
CA GLN A 393 9.83 30.55 -42.70
C GLN A 393 10.20 31.53 -41.58
N HIS A 394 9.47 32.66 -41.45
CA HIS A 394 9.58 33.60 -40.32
C HIS A 394 9.39 32.89 -38.98
N SER A 395 8.28 32.16 -38.83
CA SER A 395 7.94 31.42 -37.61
C SER A 395 9.02 30.40 -37.22
N LEU A 396 9.65 29.75 -38.19
CA LEU A 396 10.75 28.81 -37.95
C LEU A 396 12.04 29.53 -37.50
N GLU A 397 12.38 30.66 -38.11
CA GLU A 397 13.57 31.45 -37.74
C GLU A 397 13.40 32.10 -36.35
N VAL A 398 12.23 32.67 -36.07
CA VAL A 398 11.83 33.18 -34.75
C VAL A 398 11.80 32.09 -33.68
N ALA A 399 11.26 30.90 -33.97
CA ALA A 399 11.27 29.77 -33.03
C ALA A 399 12.68 29.33 -32.61
N ASN A 400 13.60 29.23 -33.58
CA ASN A 400 15.00 28.86 -33.33
C ASN A 400 15.78 29.94 -32.56
N LEU A 401 15.49 31.21 -32.81
CA LEU A 401 16.03 32.36 -32.08
C LEU A 401 15.54 32.38 -30.61
N ALA A 402 14.23 32.18 -30.42
CA ALA A 402 13.57 32.20 -29.12
C ALA A 402 13.96 30.99 -28.25
N GLU A 403 14.10 29.79 -28.83
CA GLU A 403 14.60 28.59 -28.14
C GLU A 403 15.97 28.83 -27.50
N ARG A 404 16.91 29.42 -28.25
CA ARG A 404 18.28 29.66 -27.77
C ARG A 404 18.30 30.65 -26.62
N ALA A 405 17.57 31.75 -26.73
CA ALA A 405 17.48 32.75 -25.68
C ALA A 405 16.80 32.19 -24.40
N ALA A 406 15.71 31.43 -24.55
CA ALA A 406 15.07 30.71 -23.45
C ALA A 406 16.04 29.72 -22.78
N SER A 407 16.77 28.91 -23.56
CA SER A 407 17.77 27.98 -23.03
C SER A 407 18.95 28.68 -22.36
N ALA A 408 19.33 29.88 -22.81
CA ALA A 408 20.44 30.65 -22.24
C ALA A 408 20.11 31.22 -20.85
N ILE A 409 18.86 31.61 -20.61
CA ILE A 409 18.39 32.07 -19.27
C ILE A 409 17.75 30.97 -18.42
N GLY A 410 17.67 29.74 -18.94
CA GLY A 410 17.13 28.57 -18.23
C GLY A 410 15.60 28.47 -18.19
N GLY A 411 14.87 29.21 -19.04
CA GLY A 411 13.42 29.06 -19.24
C GLY A 411 13.05 27.82 -20.08
N ASP A 412 11.75 27.63 -20.34
CA ASP A 412 11.28 26.49 -21.13
C ASP A 412 11.52 26.70 -22.63
N ALA A 413 12.70 26.29 -23.08
CA ALA A 413 13.12 26.36 -24.47
C ALA A 413 12.24 25.54 -25.42
N GLN A 414 11.71 24.37 -25.00
CA GLN A 414 10.91 23.52 -25.87
C GLN A 414 9.51 24.11 -26.08
N LEU A 415 8.89 24.61 -25.01
CA LEU A 415 7.63 25.36 -25.12
C LEU A 415 7.82 26.62 -25.98
N THR A 416 8.90 27.36 -25.78
CA THR A 416 9.19 28.59 -26.54
C THR A 416 9.40 28.31 -28.03
N HIS A 417 10.17 27.27 -28.38
CA HIS A 417 10.35 26.84 -29.77
C HIS A 417 9.01 26.48 -30.43
N VAL A 418 8.28 25.55 -29.82
CA VAL A 418 7.02 25.05 -30.39
C VAL A 418 5.99 26.17 -30.49
N ALA A 419 5.87 27.04 -29.49
CA ALA A 419 4.96 28.18 -29.56
C ALA A 419 5.36 29.18 -30.66
N GLY A 420 6.67 29.40 -30.89
CA GLY A 420 7.16 30.19 -32.01
C GLY A 420 6.72 29.66 -33.38
N LEU A 421 6.62 28.34 -33.57
CA LEU A 421 6.09 27.74 -34.81
C LEU A 421 4.59 28.04 -35.06
N TYR A 422 3.84 28.40 -34.01
CA TYR A 422 2.39 28.65 -34.09
C TYR A 422 1.98 30.09 -33.81
N HIS A 423 2.90 31.00 -33.47
CA HIS A 423 2.54 32.35 -33.00
C HIS A 423 1.74 33.16 -34.04
N ASP A 424 2.06 32.93 -35.30
CA ASP A 424 1.70 33.77 -36.44
C ASP A 424 0.56 33.18 -37.31
N ILE A 425 -0.08 32.10 -36.86
CA ILE A 425 -1.00 31.30 -37.69
C ILE A 425 -2.22 32.06 -38.21
N GLY A 426 -2.64 33.16 -37.57
CA GLY A 426 -3.74 33.99 -38.05
C GLY A 426 -3.48 34.57 -39.44
N LYS A 427 -2.21 34.87 -39.77
CA LYS A 427 -1.82 35.43 -41.07
C LYS A 427 -2.23 34.56 -42.27
N MET A 428 -2.50 33.26 -42.08
CA MET A 428 -3.06 32.37 -43.10
C MET A 428 -4.43 32.82 -43.65
N LEU A 429 -5.22 33.61 -42.93
CA LEU A 429 -6.51 34.10 -43.44
C LEU A 429 -6.34 35.27 -44.42
N ASN A 430 -5.28 36.07 -44.26
CA ASN A 430 -5.03 37.28 -45.03
C ASN A 430 -3.57 37.37 -45.56
N PRO A 431 -2.97 36.30 -46.12
CA PRO A 431 -1.51 36.16 -46.21
C PRO A 431 -0.82 37.22 -47.07
N LEU A 432 -1.48 37.70 -48.12
CA LEU A 432 -0.95 38.74 -49.01
C LEU A 432 -0.81 40.13 -48.36
N TYR A 433 -1.44 40.37 -47.21
CA TYR A 433 -1.29 41.63 -46.47
C TYR A 433 0.02 41.66 -45.65
N PHE A 434 0.64 40.51 -45.39
CA PHE A 434 1.88 40.39 -44.63
C PHE A 434 3.10 40.32 -45.56
N THR A 435 4.07 41.21 -45.34
CA THR A 435 5.15 41.53 -46.28
C THR A 435 6.04 40.34 -46.62
N GLU A 436 6.23 39.40 -45.69
CA GLU A 436 7.01 38.19 -45.88
C GLU A 436 6.43 37.24 -46.96
N ASN A 437 5.14 37.37 -47.29
CA ASN A 437 4.48 36.59 -48.34
C ASN A 437 4.37 37.34 -49.70
N GLN A 438 4.71 38.63 -49.78
CA GLN A 438 4.46 39.51 -50.94
C GLN A 438 5.46 39.35 -52.11
N GLN A 439 6.09 38.18 -52.27
CA GLN A 439 7.30 37.98 -53.09
C GLN A 439 7.28 38.56 -54.53
N TYR A 440 6.11 38.61 -55.18
CA TYR A 440 5.93 39.18 -56.52
C TYR A 440 4.64 40.02 -56.66
N ALA A 441 4.01 40.38 -55.53
CA ALA A 441 2.75 41.12 -55.51
C ALA A 441 2.98 42.56 -55.02
N GLY A 442 2.30 43.53 -55.63
CA GLY A 442 2.24 44.88 -55.07
C GLY A 442 1.52 44.86 -53.73
N ASN A 443 2.00 45.65 -52.77
CA ASN A 443 1.45 45.71 -51.41
C ASN A 443 -0.04 46.10 -51.42
N PRO A 444 -0.97 45.23 -50.99
CA PRO A 444 -2.41 45.51 -51.06
C PRO A 444 -2.85 46.63 -50.11
N HIS A 445 -2.08 46.96 -49.07
CA HIS A 445 -2.35 48.12 -48.20
C HIS A 445 -2.27 49.45 -48.95
N ASP A 446 -1.42 49.55 -49.98
CA ASP A 446 -1.32 50.76 -50.81
C ASP A 446 -2.48 50.87 -51.82
N SER A 447 -3.16 49.75 -52.10
CA SER A 447 -4.41 49.72 -52.88
C SER A 447 -5.66 49.95 -52.02
N LEU A 448 -5.62 49.61 -50.72
CA LEU A 448 -6.67 49.97 -49.75
C LEU A 448 -6.73 51.49 -49.53
N ASN A 449 -5.58 52.14 -49.37
CA ASN A 449 -5.44 53.56 -48.98
C ASN A 449 -6.18 53.96 -47.68
N ASP A 450 -6.64 52.96 -46.91
CA ASP A 450 -7.35 53.07 -45.63
C ASP A 450 -6.43 52.57 -44.51
N PRO A 451 -5.91 53.46 -43.64
CA PRO A 451 -5.02 53.07 -42.56
C PRO A 451 -5.73 52.30 -41.45
N TYR A 452 -7.00 52.60 -41.16
CA TYR A 452 -7.78 51.94 -40.11
C TYR A 452 -8.02 50.48 -40.48
N ARG A 453 -8.53 50.24 -41.70
CA ARG A 453 -8.72 48.88 -42.22
C ARG A 453 -7.41 48.13 -42.43
N SER A 454 -6.32 48.85 -42.69
CA SER A 454 -4.98 48.26 -42.72
C SER A 454 -4.50 47.84 -41.34
N ALA A 455 -4.77 48.63 -40.30
CA ALA A 455 -4.47 48.28 -38.92
C ALA A 455 -5.33 47.10 -38.44
N ASP A 456 -6.63 47.09 -38.73
CA ASP A 456 -7.57 46.00 -38.43
C ASP A 456 -7.09 44.65 -39.00
N ILE A 457 -6.74 44.58 -40.28
CA ILE A 457 -6.20 43.35 -40.91
C ILE A 457 -4.88 42.90 -40.26
N ILE A 458 -4.02 43.83 -39.82
CA ILE A 458 -2.77 43.49 -39.14
C ILE A 458 -2.99 43.10 -37.68
N ILE A 459 -3.96 43.69 -36.97
CA ILE A 459 -4.28 43.39 -35.56
C ILE A 459 -5.05 42.07 -35.43
N SER A 460 -5.97 41.80 -36.35
CA SER A 460 -6.85 40.63 -36.34
C SER A 460 -6.11 39.29 -36.38
N HIS A 461 -4.90 39.20 -36.95
CA HIS A 461 -4.16 37.93 -36.97
C HIS A 461 -3.90 37.34 -35.56
N VAL A 462 -3.85 38.19 -34.52
CA VAL A 462 -3.71 37.76 -33.11
C VAL A 462 -4.98 37.06 -32.62
N THR A 463 -6.16 37.62 -32.94
CA THR A 463 -7.46 37.07 -32.52
C THR A 463 -7.88 35.89 -33.40
N GLU A 464 -7.75 36.02 -34.72
CA GLU A 464 -7.93 34.95 -35.70
C GLU A 464 -7.00 33.75 -35.42
N GLY A 465 -5.75 34.04 -35.00
CA GLY A 465 -4.78 33.04 -34.59
C GLY A 465 -5.21 32.28 -33.34
N ASP A 466 -5.71 32.98 -32.31
CA ASP A 466 -6.23 32.30 -31.10
C ASP A 466 -7.49 31.47 -31.41
N GLU A 467 -8.39 31.95 -32.27
CA GLU A 467 -9.56 31.18 -32.70
C GLU A 467 -9.17 29.93 -33.49
N MET A 468 -8.22 30.03 -34.43
CA MET A 468 -7.71 28.87 -35.15
C MET A 468 -7.00 27.89 -34.19
N ALA A 469 -6.24 28.39 -33.23
CA ALA A 469 -5.60 27.58 -32.19
C ALA A 469 -6.62 26.84 -31.31
N ARG A 470 -7.77 27.45 -30.99
CA ARG A 470 -8.90 26.76 -30.32
C ARG A 470 -9.46 25.64 -31.18
N GLN A 471 -9.72 25.90 -32.47
CA GLN A 471 -10.28 24.91 -33.41
C GLN A 471 -9.38 23.67 -33.54
N TYR A 472 -8.06 23.88 -33.68
CA TYR A 472 -7.07 22.80 -33.74
C TYR A 472 -6.67 22.22 -32.37
N ARG A 473 -7.32 22.65 -31.28
CA ARG A 473 -7.07 22.22 -29.90
C ARG A 473 -5.59 22.35 -29.49
N LEU A 474 -4.94 23.48 -29.82
CA LEU A 474 -3.62 23.78 -29.26
C LEU A 474 -3.73 24.02 -27.74
N PRO A 475 -2.76 23.56 -26.94
CA PRO A 475 -2.68 23.84 -25.51
C PRO A 475 -2.86 25.33 -25.19
N ASN A 476 -3.61 25.63 -24.13
CA ASN A 476 -3.86 27.01 -23.70
C ASN A 476 -2.56 27.81 -23.49
N ARG A 477 -1.48 27.14 -23.10
CA ARG A 477 -0.17 27.77 -22.92
C ARG A 477 0.48 28.23 -24.22
N ILE A 478 0.27 27.53 -25.33
CA ILE A 478 0.73 27.98 -26.67
C ILE A 478 -0.14 29.15 -27.15
N ARG A 479 -1.44 29.11 -26.83
CA ARG A 479 -2.39 30.20 -27.08
C ARG A 479 -2.08 31.49 -26.28
N ASP A 480 -1.31 31.42 -25.21
CA ASP A 480 -0.78 32.62 -24.54
C ASP A 480 0.20 33.35 -25.46
N PHE A 481 1.17 32.66 -26.08
CA PHE A 481 2.14 33.27 -27.00
C PHE A 481 1.47 33.95 -28.19
N ILE A 482 0.49 33.30 -28.82
CA ILE A 482 -0.27 33.90 -29.94
C ILE A 482 -0.88 35.25 -29.52
N ARG A 483 -1.41 35.35 -28.30
CA ARG A 483 -2.04 36.59 -27.79
C ARG A 483 -1.06 37.61 -27.23
N GLU A 484 0.07 37.17 -26.68
CA GLU A 484 1.01 38.02 -25.93
C GLU A 484 2.22 38.50 -26.74
N HIS A 485 2.58 37.89 -27.88
CA HIS A 485 3.82 38.19 -28.60
C HIS A 485 3.92 39.64 -29.13
N HIS A 486 2.80 40.29 -29.44
CA HIS A 486 2.75 41.73 -29.75
C HIS A 486 2.31 42.61 -28.57
N GLY A 487 1.81 42.00 -27.49
CA GLY A 487 1.38 42.68 -26.27
C GLY A 487 0.38 43.80 -26.52
N THR A 488 0.70 44.98 -26.01
CA THR A 488 -0.09 46.22 -26.15
C THR A 488 0.67 47.27 -26.95
N THR A 489 1.35 46.84 -28.02
CA THR A 489 2.11 47.73 -28.92
C THR A 489 1.23 48.30 -30.05
N GLN A 490 1.72 49.34 -30.73
CA GLN A 490 0.99 50.03 -31.81
C GLN A 490 1.48 49.60 -33.19
N VAL A 491 0.56 49.49 -34.15
CA VAL A 491 0.86 49.30 -35.58
C VAL A 491 1.25 50.65 -36.21
N PHE A 492 2.40 51.16 -35.76
CA PHE A 492 2.85 52.55 -35.88
C PHE A 492 2.82 53.11 -37.31
N VAL A 493 3.11 52.29 -38.33
CA VAL A 493 3.10 52.71 -39.74
C VAL A 493 1.69 53.15 -40.20
N PHE A 494 0.64 52.45 -39.78
CA PHE A 494 -0.73 52.83 -40.15
C PHE A 494 -1.26 53.97 -39.28
N TYR A 495 -0.88 54.04 -38.01
CA TYR A 495 -1.16 55.21 -37.16
C TYR A 495 -0.56 56.50 -37.75
N GLN A 496 0.70 56.46 -38.22
CA GLN A 496 1.32 57.58 -38.92
C GLN A 496 0.63 57.91 -40.25
N ARG A 497 0.19 56.91 -41.03
CA ARG A 497 -0.61 57.15 -42.25
C ARG A 497 -1.95 57.83 -41.91
N ALA A 498 -2.62 57.44 -40.83
CA ALA A 498 -3.86 58.06 -40.36
C ALA A 498 -3.65 59.52 -39.93
N LEU A 499 -2.64 59.81 -39.11
CA LEU A 499 -2.26 61.18 -38.71
C LEU A 499 -1.97 62.06 -39.93
N ASN A 500 -1.25 61.55 -40.93
CA ASN A 500 -0.97 62.29 -42.16
C ASN A 500 -2.24 62.56 -42.99
N GLN A 501 -3.21 61.64 -43.03
CA GLN A 501 -4.51 61.86 -43.67
C GLN A 501 -5.38 62.87 -42.89
N ALA A 502 -5.32 62.85 -41.55
CA ALA A 502 -5.97 63.83 -40.66
C ALA A 502 -5.23 65.18 -40.56
N SER A 503 -4.23 65.45 -41.42
CA SER A 503 -3.41 66.68 -41.38
C SER A 503 -2.72 66.97 -40.05
N GLY A 504 -2.49 65.94 -39.23
CA GLY A 504 -1.86 66.03 -37.91
C GLY A 504 -2.79 66.25 -36.72
N ASP A 505 -4.13 66.23 -36.91
CA ASP A 505 -5.10 66.35 -35.82
C ASP A 505 -5.17 65.06 -34.98
N THR A 506 -4.45 65.05 -33.86
CA THR A 506 -4.40 63.91 -32.91
C THR A 506 -5.72 63.66 -32.20
N ASP A 507 -6.57 64.68 -32.04
CA ASP A 507 -7.80 64.57 -31.26
C ASP A 507 -8.93 63.91 -32.09
N SER A 508 -8.68 63.74 -33.40
CA SER A 508 -9.57 63.07 -34.35
C SER A 508 -9.34 61.56 -34.51
N ILE A 509 -8.31 60.98 -33.86
CA ILE A 509 -7.86 59.60 -34.05
C ILE A 509 -7.79 58.87 -32.71
N ASP A 510 -8.51 57.77 -32.53
CA ASP A 510 -8.30 56.90 -31.37
C ASP A 510 -7.03 56.06 -31.58
N ILE A 511 -6.14 56.08 -30.59
CA ILE A 511 -4.93 55.26 -30.55
C ILE A 511 -5.28 53.78 -30.36
N ALA A 512 -6.45 53.47 -29.78
CA ALA A 512 -6.94 52.11 -29.60
C ALA A 512 -7.10 51.35 -30.93
N ASP A 513 -7.60 52.02 -31.98
CA ASP A 513 -7.79 51.44 -33.33
C ASP A 513 -6.46 50.94 -33.97
N PHE A 514 -5.33 51.41 -33.46
CA PHE A 514 -3.99 51.06 -33.94
C PHE A 514 -3.18 50.25 -32.91
N THR A 515 -3.78 49.79 -31.81
CA THR A 515 -3.10 49.12 -30.70
C THR A 515 -3.53 47.65 -30.56
N TYR A 516 -2.58 46.73 -30.43
CA TYR A 516 -2.88 45.32 -30.19
C TYR A 516 -3.62 45.12 -28.84
N PRO A 517 -4.63 44.23 -28.77
CA PRO A 517 -5.47 44.05 -27.58
C PRO A 517 -4.76 43.37 -26.39
N GLY A 518 -3.60 42.76 -26.62
CA GLY A 518 -2.83 42.06 -25.59
C GLY A 518 -3.48 40.79 -25.04
N PRO A 519 -3.16 40.39 -23.79
CA PRO A 519 -2.41 41.14 -22.77
C PRO A 519 -0.91 41.27 -23.08
N ARG A 520 -0.17 42.02 -22.24
CA ARG A 520 1.30 42.02 -22.24
C ARG A 520 1.84 40.60 -21.91
N PRO A 521 3.08 40.26 -22.29
CA PRO A 521 3.77 39.05 -21.86
C PRO A 521 3.76 38.83 -20.34
N ARG A 522 3.19 37.70 -19.90
CA ARG A 522 3.06 37.29 -18.49
C ARG A 522 4.00 36.17 -18.07
N SER A 523 4.98 35.81 -18.90
CA SER A 523 6.16 35.06 -18.49
C SER A 523 7.39 35.36 -19.35
N LYS A 524 8.54 34.83 -18.91
CA LYS A 524 9.83 34.94 -19.60
C LYS A 524 9.75 34.44 -21.03
N GLU A 525 9.09 33.30 -21.27
CA GLU A 525 8.98 32.65 -22.57
C GLU A 525 8.17 33.50 -23.57
N THR A 526 7.00 34.02 -23.16
CA THR A 526 6.17 34.90 -24.00
C THR A 526 6.88 36.22 -24.31
N ALA A 527 7.67 36.74 -23.37
CA ALA A 527 8.46 37.94 -23.57
C ALA A 527 9.69 37.69 -24.45
N ILE A 528 10.36 36.54 -24.33
CA ILE A 528 11.42 36.13 -25.26
C ILE A 528 10.86 36.06 -26.67
N LEU A 529 9.70 35.45 -26.89
CA LEU A 529 9.11 35.38 -28.23
C LEU A 529 8.81 36.79 -28.80
N MET A 530 8.19 37.67 -28.01
CA MET A 530 7.98 39.08 -28.39
C MET A 530 9.28 39.76 -28.84
N LEU A 531 10.36 39.56 -28.07
CA LEU A 531 11.66 40.14 -28.37
C LEU A 531 12.32 39.47 -29.59
N SER A 532 12.14 38.17 -29.78
CA SER A 532 12.66 37.42 -30.93
C SER A 532 12.03 37.87 -32.24
N ASP A 533 10.69 37.87 -32.31
CA ASP A 533 9.94 38.37 -33.48
C ASP A 533 10.32 39.81 -33.82
N SER A 534 10.26 40.71 -32.84
CA SER A 534 10.55 42.14 -33.06
C SER A 534 12.02 42.41 -33.42
N CYS A 535 12.98 41.60 -32.95
CA CYS A 535 14.38 41.71 -33.35
C CYS A 535 14.65 41.10 -34.72
N GLU A 536 14.03 39.96 -35.04
CA GLU A 536 14.10 39.32 -36.36
C GLU A 536 13.64 40.30 -37.44
N ALA A 537 12.39 40.75 -37.36
CA ALA A 537 11.77 41.59 -38.39
C ALA A 537 12.52 42.93 -38.54
N ALA A 538 13.00 43.52 -37.44
CA ALA A 538 13.79 44.74 -37.46
C ALA A 538 15.16 44.55 -38.12
N VAL A 539 15.87 43.44 -37.86
CA VAL A 539 17.17 43.14 -38.49
C VAL A 539 16.97 42.79 -39.98
N ARG A 540 15.97 41.97 -40.31
CA ARG A 540 15.58 41.65 -41.70
C ARG A 540 15.29 42.91 -42.51
N SER A 541 14.53 43.85 -41.95
CA SER A 541 14.20 45.12 -42.60
C SER A 541 15.36 46.14 -42.63
N ALA A 542 16.31 46.06 -41.69
CA ALA A 542 17.46 46.97 -41.66
C ALA A 542 18.60 46.55 -42.59
N ASN A 543 18.69 45.25 -42.94
CA ASN A 543 19.75 44.66 -43.75
C ASN A 543 21.19 45.07 -43.31
N PRO A 544 21.54 44.90 -42.01
CA PRO A 544 22.82 45.34 -41.47
C PRO A 544 24.01 44.56 -42.04
N GLN A 545 25.15 45.24 -42.18
CA GLN A 545 26.37 44.70 -42.80
C GLN A 545 27.42 44.24 -41.77
N SER A 546 27.20 44.46 -40.47
CA SER A 546 28.13 44.08 -39.40
C SER A 546 27.44 43.64 -38.10
N LYS A 547 28.18 42.91 -37.24
CA LYS A 547 27.73 42.56 -35.87
C LYS A 547 27.38 43.81 -35.04
N GLY A 548 28.05 44.94 -35.29
CA GLY A 548 27.77 46.21 -34.60
C GLY A 548 26.38 46.75 -34.91
N GLU A 549 26.03 46.83 -36.20
CA GLU A 549 24.71 47.28 -36.64
C GLU A 549 23.59 46.33 -36.17
N ILE A 550 23.83 45.01 -36.18
CA ILE A 550 22.90 44.02 -35.61
C ILE A 550 22.68 44.30 -34.12
N ALA A 551 23.76 44.54 -33.36
CA ALA A 551 23.68 44.85 -31.94
C ALA A 551 22.92 46.16 -31.66
N GLU A 552 23.16 47.22 -32.45
CA GLU A 552 22.42 48.49 -32.34
C GLU A 552 20.92 48.35 -32.62
N VAL A 553 20.53 47.47 -33.56
CA VAL A 553 19.11 47.19 -33.84
C VAL A 553 18.48 46.39 -32.69
N VAL A 554 19.15 45.32 -32.23
CA VAL A 554 18.67 44.50 -31.10
C VAL A 554 18.55 45.32 -29.82
N ASP A 555 19.55 46.15 -29.49
CA ASP A 555 19.51 47.05 -28.33
C ASP A 555 18.34 48.02 -28.44
N ARG A 556 18.10 48.63 -29.60
CA ARG A 556 16.99 49.57 -29.81
C ARG A 556 15.62 48.91 -29.57
N ILE A 557 15.44 47.68 -30.03
CA ILE A 557 14.19 46.92 -29.82
C ILE A 557 14.02 46.52 -28.35
N ILE A 558 15.05 45.94 -27.71
CA ILE A 558 14.97 45.49 -26.31
C ILE A 558 14.74 46.68 -25.35
N ASN A 559 15.48 47.79 -25.53
CA ASN A 559 15.25 49.00 -24.74
C ASN A 559 13.85 49.57 -25.01
N GLY A 560 13.41 49.67 -26.26
CA GLY A 560 12.07 50.18 -26.60
C GLY A 560 10.91 49.38 -26.00
N LYS A 561 11.02 48.05 -25.94
CA LYS A 561 10.00 47.17 -25.31
C LYS A 561 10.03 47.26 -23.78
N ARG A 562 11.22 47.46 -23.16
CA ARG A 562 11.35 47.75 -21.72
C ARG A 562 10.74 49.11 -21.38
N ASP A 563 11.12 50.15 -22.09
CA ASP A 563 10.78 51.55 -21.76
C ASP A 563 9.30 51.88 -22.05
N SER A 564 8.61 51.04 -22.82
CA SER A 564 7.16 51.06 -23.02
C SER A 564 6.39 50.10 -22.09
N GLY A 565 7.05 49.50 -21.10
CA GLY A 565 6.45 48.64 -20.08
C GLY A 565 5.94 47.28 -20.57
N GLN A 566 6.25 46.87 -21.81
CA GLN A 566 5.75 45.59 -22.35
C GLN A 566 6.30 44.36 -21.61
N LEU A 567 7.37 44.54 -20.83
CA LEU A 567 8.07 43.46 -20.13
C LEU A 567 7.72 43.40 -18.62
N ASP A 568 6.93 44.34 -18.09
CA ASP A 568 6.67 44.52 -16.66
C ASP A 568 6.08 43.27 -15.98
N GLU A 569 5.19 42.55 -16.66
CA GLU A 569 4.52 41.34 -16.17
C GLU A 569 5.29 40.04 -16.46
N SER A 570 6.39 40.10 -17.20
CA SER A 570 7.09 38.91 -17.72
C SER A 570 7.94 38.16 -16.68
N GLY A 571 8.37 38.84 -15.61
CA GLY A 571 9.35 38.30 -14.67
C GLY A 571 10.78 38.18 -15.22
N LEU A 572 11.10 38.78 -16.37
CA LEU A 572 12.48 38.94 -16.84
C LEU A 572 13.24 39.94 -15.96
N THR A 573 14.47 39.59 -15.60
CA THR A 573 15.43 40.48 -14.92
C THR A 573 16.32 41.19 -15.93
N LEU A 574 17.00 42.26 -15.50
CA LEU A 574 18.00 42.95 -16.33
C LEU A 574 19.15 42.02 -16.76
N GLN A 575 19.48 41.01 -15.95
CA GLN A 575 20.48 39.99 -16.29
C GLN A 575 19.95 39.03 -17.38
N ASP A 576 18.67 38.64 -17.32
CA ASP A 576 18.05 37.85 -18.38
C ASP A 576 18.08 38.64 -19.71
N LEU A 577 17.73 39.93 -19.69
CA LEU A 577 17.72 40.78 -20.89
C LEU A 577 19.12 40.91 -21.53
N TYR A 578 20.18 41.03 -20.72
CA TYR A 578 21.56 41.03 -21.23
C TYR A 578 21.92 39.70 -21.90
N THR A 579 21.56 38.57 -21.28
CA THR A 579 21.83 37.24 -21.84
C THR A 579 21.00 36.95 -23.10
N ILE A 580 19.75 37.41 -23.16
CA ILE A 580 18.90 37.38 -24.38
C ILE A 580 19.55 38.20 -25.49
N ARG A 581 20.01 39.43 -25.19
CA ARG A 581 20.66 40.34 -26.13
C ARG A 581 21.88 39.71 -26.80
N GLU A 582 22.80 39.13 -26.02
CA GLU A 582 23.97 38.44 -26.59
C GLU A 582 23.55 37.25 -27.47
N SER A 583 22.62 36.41 -26.99
CA SER A 583 22.13 35.24 -27.73
C SER A 583 21.50 35.63 -29.08
N PHE A 584 20.73 36.72 -29.11
CA PHE A 584 20.14 37.25 -30.33
C PHE A 584 21.18 37.80 -31.31
N VAL A 585 22.13 38.61 -30.84
CA VAL A 585 23.17 39.19 -31.72
C VAL A 585 24.01 38.08 -32.34
N GLU A 586 24.36 37.02 -31.62
CA GLU A 586 25.10 35.88 -32.18
C GLU A 586 24.28 35.07 -33.19
N PHE A 587 22.99 34.81 -32.93
CA PHE A 587 22.14 34.07 -33.86
C PHE A 587 21.88 34.86 -35.15
N LEU A 588 21.48 36.12 -35.02
CA LEU A 588 21.16 37.00 -36.15
C LEU A 588 22.41 37.30 -36.98
N GLN A 589 23.59 37.40 -36.37
CA GLN A 589 24.88 37.44 -37.09
C GLN A 589 25.08 36.19 -37.96
N GLY A 590 24.80 35.00 -37.44
CA GLY A 590 24.88 33.74 -38.19
C GLY A 590 23.83 33.59 -39.30
N MET A 591 22.71 34.32 -39.22
CA MET A 591 21.61 34.25 -40.17
C MET A 591 21.76 35.25 -41.34
N PHE A 592 22.20 36.49 -41.05
CA PHE A 592 22.22 37.58 -42.02
C PHE A 592 23.59 37.88 -42.65
N HIS A 593 24.70 37.36 -42.13
CA HIS A 593 25.99 37.53 -42.82
C HIS A 593 26.02 36.77 -44.16
N PRO A 594 26.55 37.38 -45.24
CA PRO A 594 26.70 36.69 -46.53
C PRO A 594 27.52 35.41 -46.42
N ARG A 595 26.96 34.29 -46.90
CA ARG A 595 27.77 33.11 -47.22
C ARG A 595 28.80 33.50 -48.28
N ILE A 596 30.09 33.33 -47.98
CA ILE A 596 31.19 33.75 -48.86
C ILE A 596 31.06 33.06 -50.22
N ASN A 597 30.72 33.83 -51.26
CA ASN A 597 30.70 33.35 -52.64
C ASN A 597 32.13 33.16 -53.15
N TYR A 598 32.68 31.96 -52.94
CA TYR A 598 34.02 31.58 -53.40
C TYR A 598 34.27 31.70 -54.91
N ARG A 599 33.24 31.99 -55.72
CA ARG A 599 33.38 32.26 -57.16
C ARG A 599 34.07 33.58 -57.44
N ASP A 600 33.76 34.62 -56.65
CA ASP A 600 34.28 35.98 -56.87
C ASP A 600 35.74 36.11 -56.37
N ALA A 601 36.11 35.30 -55.38
CA ALA A 601 37.48 35.21 -54.85
C ALA A 601 38.51 34.57 -55.82
N VAL A 602 38.05 33.96 -56.92
CA VAL A 602 38.90 33.32 -57.95
C VAL A 602 38.83 34.06 -59.29
N GLY A 603 37.80 34.90 -59.49
CA GLY A 603 37.47 35.55 -60.76
C GLY A 603 38.37 36.73 -61.20
N ASN A 604 39.61 36.86 -60.72
CA ASN A 604 40.48 37.96 -61.15
C ASN A 604 42.00 37.65 -61.06
N LYS A 605 42.51 36.82 -61.99
CA LYS A 605 43.93 36.78 -62.38
C LYS A 605 44.07 36.66 -63.90
N ALA A 606 45.13 37.28 -64.42
CA ALA A 606 45.30 37.57 -65.83
C ALA A 606 45.71 36.37 -66.71
N GLU A 607 45.58 36.60 -68.01
CA GLU A 607 45.91 35.75 -69.15
C GLU A 607 47.36 35.19 -69.10
N PRO A 608 47.58 33.88 -69.39
CA PRO A 608 48.89 33.26 -69.28
C PRO A 608 49.75 33.38 -70.56
N ALA A 609 51.00 33.79 -70.40
CA ALA A 609 52.04 33.75 -71.44
C ALA A 609 52.58 32.31 -71.65
N PRO A 610 53.14 31.97 -72.85
CA PRO A 610 53.45 30.58 -73.22
C PRO A 610 54.72 29.99 -72.56
N PRO A 611 54.85 28.64 -72.51
CA PRO A 611 55.86 27.95 -71.69
C PRO A 611 57.16 27.56 -72.42
N THR A 612 58.23 27.31 -71.65
CA THR A 612 59.44 26.55 -72.01
C THR A 612 60.18 26.14 -70.70
N PRO A 613 61.07 25.12 -70.65
CA PRO A 613 60.75 24.00 -69.78
C PRO A 613 61.86 23.47 -68.83
N SER A 614 61.42 22.54 -67.99
CA SER A 614 62.16 21.37 -67.45
C SER A 614 63.40 21.57 -66.55
N SER A 615 63.26 21.13 -65.30
CA SER A 615 64.20 20.18 -64.69
C SER A 615 63.41 19.18 -63.81
N THR A 616 63.96 17.97 -63.60
CA THR A 616 63.28 16.85 -62.89
C THR A 616 64.23 16.25 -61.83
N PRO A 617 63.84 15.22 -61.04
CA PRO A 617 63.61 15.36 -59.61
C PRO A 617 64.74 14.82 -58.72
N ALA A 618 64.63 15.01 -57.41
CA ALA A 618 65.42 14.29 -56.41
C ALA A 618 64.57 13.85 -55.19
N ALA A 619 64.78 12.60 -54.78
CA ALA A 619 64.31 11.90 -53.59
C ALA A 619 65.34 10.76 -53.32
N PRO A 620 65.34 10.01 -52.19
CA PRO A 620 64.31 9.91 -51.15
C PRO A 620 64.89 9.89 -49.70
N ALA A 621 64.23 9.14 -48.80
CA ALA A 621 64.67 8.62 -47.49
C ALA A 621 64.39 9.47 -46.23
N THR A 622 64.02 8.91 -45.06
CA THR A 622 63.45 7.58 -44.68
C THR A 622 62.92 7.65 -43.24
N ALA A 623 61.80 6.97 -42.93
CA ALA A 623 61.48 6.51 -41.57
C ALA A 623 60.45 5.35 -41.61
N SER A 624 60.56 4.37 -40.71
CA SER A 624 59.74 3.15 -40.66
C SER A 624 58.86 3.09 -39.40
N ALA A 625 57.66 2.50 -39.48
CA ALA A 625 57.15 1.46 -38.55
C ALA A 625 55.64 1.14 -38.78
N ILE A 626 55.28 -0.13 -38.55
CA ILE A 626 54.06 -0.89 -38.93
C ILE A 626 54.01 -2.13 -37.96
N PRO A 627 52.93 -2.92 -37.68
CA PRO A 627 51.48 -2.90 -38.07
C PRO A 627 50.44 -3.13 -36.90
N THR A 628 49.13 -3.20 -37.24
CA THR A 628 48.05 -4.11 -36.69
C THR A 628 47.70 -4.16 -35.18
N ALA A 629 46.52 -4.58 -34.72
CA ALA A 629 45.18 -4.93 -35.26
C ALA A 629 44.15 -4.70 -34.09
N THR A 630 42.85 -5.00 -34.11
CA THR A 630 41.97 -5.83 -34.96
C THR A 630 40.56 -5.22 -34.97
N ASN A 631 39.71 -5.61 -35.92
CA ASN A 631 38.31 -5.18 -36.00
C ASN A 631 37.44 -6.41 -36.32
N GLU A 632 36.43 -6.70 -35.51
CA GLU A 632 35.57 -7.88 -35.70
C GLU A 632 34.13 -7.50 -36.05
N GLN A 633 33.60 -8.21 -37.04
CA GLN A 633 32.18 -8.30 -37.35
C GLN A 633 31.68 -9.70 -36.98
N SER A 634 30.41 -9.83 -36.62
CA SER A 634 29.63 -11.04 -36.92
C SER A 634 28.14 -10.72 -36.96
N ALA A 635 27.42 -11.42 -37.83
CA ALA A 635 25.98 -11.23 -38.09
C ALA A 635 25.19 -12.50 -37.73
N VAL A 636 23.87 -12.39 -37.61
CA VAL A 636 22.98 -13.48 -37.17
C VAL A 636 22.05 -13.92 -38.30
N VAL A 637 22.06 -15.22 -38.61
CA VAL A 637 21.17 -15.95 -39.54
C VAL A 637 21.03 -17.36 -38.95
N SER A 638 19.91 -17.77 -38.32
CA SER A 638 18.57 -18.11 -38.84
C SER A 638 18.36 -19.62 -39.14
N THR A 639 17.41 -20.23 -38.41
CA THR A 639 16.45 -21.32 -38.74
C THR A 639 15.76 -21.69 -37.41
N GLY A 640 14.48 -22.06 -37.28
CA GLY A 640 13.64 -22.96 -38.09
C GLY A 640 13.56 -24.32 -37.38
N THR A 641 12.41 -24.95 -37.09
CA THR A 641 11.00 -24.69 -37.46
C THR A 641 9.99 -25.28 -36.45
N SER A 642 8.80 -24.66 -36.40
CA SER A 642 7.45 -25.21 -36.17
C SER A 642 7.27 -26.73 -35.95
N GLU A 643 6.49 -27.15 -34.94
CA GLU A 643 5.13 -27.73 -35.13
C GLU A 643 4.34 -27.99 -33.82
N VAL A 644 3.02 -28.22 -33.95
CA VAL A 644 1.99 -28.42 -32.91
C VAL A 644 0.98 -29.43 -33.51
N PRO A 645 0.57 -30.56 -32.86
CA PRO A 645 -0.65 -30.50 -32.02
C PRO A 645 -0.93 -31.61 -30.97
N ALA A 646 -1.97 -31.34 -30.15
CA ALA A 646 -3.06 -32.24 -29.71
C ALA A 646 -2.83 -33.56 -28.91
N ALA A 647 -3.31 -33.51 -27.66
CA ALA A 647 -4.46 -34.29 -27.13
C ALA A 647 -4.39 -35.80 -26.75
N ALA A 648 -4.92 -36.03 -25.53
CA ALA A 648 -5.88 -37.08 -25.13
C ALA A 648 -5.44 -38.47 -24.61
N ALA A 649 -6.32 -38.98 -23.72
CA ALA A 649 -6.67 -40.39 -23.45
C ALA A 649 -5.71 -41.33 -22.67
N ASN A 650 -5.80 -41.26 -21.33
CA ASN A 650 -6.47 -42.30 -20.51
C ASN A 650 -6.40 -43.78 -20.99
N LYS A 651 -5.65 -44.65 -20.27
CA LYS A 651 -6.22 -45.85 -19.62
C LYS A 651 -5.27 -46.66 -18.70
N THR A 652 -5.92 -47.32 -17.73
CA THR A 652 -5.60 -48.57 -17.00
C THR A 652 -4.59 -49.54 -17.67
N ARG A 653 -3.91 -50.46 -16.96
CA ARG A 653 -4.47 -51.37 -15.94
C ARG A 653 -3.42 -52.24 -15.19
N GLN A 654 -3.87 -52.80 -14.06
CA GLN A 654 -3.61 -54.16 -13.54
C GLN A 654 -2.39 -54.47 -12.64
N VAL A 655 -2.75 -54.87 -11.40
CA VAL A 655 -1.94 -55.64 -10.43
C VAL A 655 -1.98 -57.13 -10.80
N PRO A 656 -0.93 -57.90 -10.48
CA PRO A 656 -1.07 -59.03 -9.55
C PRO A 656 0.14 -59.14 -8.58
N SER A 657 0.11 -59.81 -7.41
CA SER A 657 -0.96 -60.32 -6.52
C SER A 657 -0.33 -61.14 -5.37
N ILE A 658 -1.09 -61.45 -4.30
CA ILE A 658 -1.01 -62.71 -3.51
C ILE A 658 0.21 -62.88 -2.57
N ASP A 659 0.09 -63.27 -1.28
CA ASP A 659 -1.07 -63.38 -0.34
C ASP A 659 -0.59 -62.94 1.09
N GLU A 660 -0.85 -63.46 2.31
CA GLU A 660 -1.44 -64.71 2.86
C GLU A 660 -1.82 -64.53 4.36
N ASP A 661 -3.14 -64.43 4.64
CA ASP A 661 -3.95 -64.90 5.81
C ASP A 661 -3.61 -64.45 7.29
N ASP A 662 -4.52 -64.46 8.29
CA ASP A 662 -5.96 -64.83 8.36
C ASP A 662 -6.74 -64.12 9.52
N ASP A 663 -8.02 -64.49 9.65
CA ASP A 663 -8.98 -64.41 10.77
C ASP A 663 -9.78 -63.10 11.04
N ASP A 664 -11.08 -63.21 10.76
CA ASP A 664 -12.23 -62.29 10.94
C ASP A 664 -12.99 -62.77 12.24
N PRO A 665 -14.31 -62.59 12.53
CA PRO A 665 -15.35 -61.83 11.83
C PRO A 665 -16.42 -61.09 12.67
N LEU A 666 -17.33 -60.49 11.90
CA LEU A 666 -18.76 -60.17 12.18
C LEU A 666 -19.16 -58.82 12.80
N THR A 667 -20.24 -58.34 12.20
CA THR A 667 -21.12 -57.23 12.60
C THR A 667 -22.36 -57.78 13.32
N GLU A 668 -23.09 -56.92 14.06
CA GLU A 668 -24.52 -56.62 13.80
C GLU A 668 -25.13 -55.66 14.85
N VAL A 669 -26.31 -55.10 14.55
CA VAL A 669 -27.04 -54.13 15.40
C VAL A 669 -28.42 -54.68 15.82
N PRO A 670 -28.70 -54.85 17.12
CA PRO A 670 -30.04 -55.12 17.63
C PRO A 670 -30.94 -53.87 17.69
N ARG A 671 -32.26 -54.05 17.68
CA ARG A 671 -33.27 -52.97 17.65
C ARG A 671 -33.98 -52.76 19.00
N LEU A 672 -34.51 -51.56 19.22
CA LEU A 672 -35.56 -51.29 20.20
C LEU A 672 -36.88 -52.03 19.87
N PRO A 673 -37.59 -52.50 20.90
CA PRO A 673 -39.05 -52.52 20.88
C PRO A 673 -39.70 -51.87 22.14
N ARG A 674 -40.73 -51.08 21.82
CA ARG A 674 -41.69 -50.29 22.64
C ARG A 674 -42.45 -50.98 23.79
N LEU A 675 -42.89 -50.13 24.74
CA LEU A 675 -44.14 -50.18 25.57
C LEU A 675 -44.20 -51.26 26.68
N ASP A 676 -44.92 -51.09 27.80
CA ASP A 676 -45.93 -50.07 28.17
C ASP A 676 -46.09 -49.85 29.71
N GLU A 677 -46.96 -48.88 30.07
CA GLU A 677 -47.80 -48.78 31.29
C GLU A 677 -47.29 -48.19 32.64
N ARG A 678 -48.14 -47.31 33.21
CA ARG A 678 -48.35 -46.85 34.63
C ARG A 678 -47.52 -45.68 35.21
N ARG A 679 -48.09 -44.76 36.04
CA ARG A 679 -49.50 -44.32 36.29
C ARG A 679 -49.58 -43.04 37.18
N ASN A 680 -50.43 -42.07 36.81
CA ASN A 680 -51.08 -40.99 37.60
C ASN A 680 -50.31 -40.11 38.63
N THR A 681 -50.37 -38.77 38.44
CA THR A 681 -51.11 -37.79 39.30
C THR A 681 -51.29 -36.47 38.50
N VAL A 682 -52.50 -35.93 38.27
CA VAL A 682 -53.29 -34.97 39.10
C VAL A 682 -52.59 -33.58 39.16
N ARG A 683 -53.03 -32.51 38.48
CA ARG A 683 -54.26 -31.65 38.60
C ARG A 683 -54.38 -30.93 39.95
N ASP A 684 -54.78 -29.66 40.08
CA ASP A 684 -54.84 -28.50 39.16
C ASP A 684 -53.97 -27.36 39.79
N GLU A 685 -53.85 -26.12 39.32
CA GLU A 685 -54.79 -24.98 39.52
C GLU A 685 -54.34 -23.77 38.66
N ALA A 686 -55.27 -22.92 38.20
CA ALA A 686 -54.96 -21.64 37.52
C ALA A 686 -56.16 -20.65 37.50
N GLU A 687 -56.11 -19.57 38.30
CA GLU A 687 -56.97 -18.36 38.32
C GLU A 687 -56.36 -17.37 39.36
N ILE A 688 -56.59 -16.04 39.52
CA ILE A 688 -57.47 -14.96 38.98
C ILE A 688 -56.53 -13.70 38.92
N ALA A 689 -56.27 -12.94 37.85
CA ALA A 689 -57.10 -12.09 36.95
C ALA A 689 -57.53 -10.68 37.49
N ALA A 690 -56.85 -9.62 37.02
CA ALA A 690 -57.25 -8.19 36.92
C ALA A 690 -56.10 -7.46 36.17
N VAL A 691 -56.20 -6.63 35.11
CA VAL A 691 -57.21 -5.69 34.55
C VAL A 691 -57.18 -4.29 35.18
N GLU A 692 -56.52 -3.33 34.50
CA GLU A 692 -57.03 -1.97 34.20
C GLU A 692 -56.10 -1.20 33.21
N SER A 693 -56.73 -0.43 32.30
CA SER A 693 -56.26 0.72 31.46
C SER A 693 -54.94 0.60 30.62
N GLU A 694 -54.82 1.06 29.36
CA GLU A 694 -55.14 2.38 28.76
C GLU A 694 -54.34 3.52 29.48
N GLU A 695 -53.73 4.51 28.83
CA GLU A 695 -54.00 5.14 27.51
C GLU A 695 -52.70 5.72 26.86
N GLU A 696 -52.87 6.57 25.84
CA GLU A 696 -51.93 7.47 25.12
C GLU A 696 -50.71 8.02 25.92
N SER A 697 -49.46 8.10 25.41
CA SER A 697 -48.86 8.78 24.22
C SER A 697 -48.49 10.27 24.45
N GLU A 698 -47.35 10.73 23.86
CA GLU A 698 -46.76 12.09 23.99
C GLU A 698 -46.18 12.40 25.40
N GLU A 699 -45.14 13.22 25.63
CA GLU A 699 -44.15 13.90 24.76
C GLU A 699 -42.81 14.12 25.55
N SER A 700 -41.83 14.82 24.92
CA SER A 700 -40.54 15.33 25.44
C SER A 700 -39.41 14.34 25.78
#